data_AF-A0A8C4XP89-F1
#
_entry.id   AF-A0A8C4XP89-F1
#
_cell.length_a   1.000
_cell.length_b   1.000
_cell.length_c   1.000
_cell.angle_alpha   90.00
_cell.angle_beta   90.00
_cell.angle_gamma   90.00
#
_symmetry.space_group_name_H-M   'P 1'
#
loop_
_entity.id
_entity.type
_entity.pdbx_description
1 polymer ?
#
loop_
_entity_poly.entity_id
_entity_poly.type
_entity_poly.pdbx_seq_one_letter_code
_entity_poly.pdbx_strand_id
1 'polypeptide(L)'
;MPADPQSRPAAQPGLESPTARPVLTLPPGHRRCPATAQPPPAPLLLPPALRGSPGPTAAAQRSRRAATVPRAVPAAPGSDEAAGQAVSPAAGRPGGGHRPGGGRDLLSDLAEFLGESTSRLQLLSAAGVLVLSQQYASQFLVRKRRANSFMEESKKGNLERECIEELCNKEEAREIFENNPETEYFYPKYLSCLASYRAGIFRVTAVTPDSPADLRACVNEISNQCSPLPCHKDGYKDCIDGQAKYTCVCKPGWQGEKCEEDINECEDSNGGCSQRCSNLPGSYRCLCEDGYFMHTNKRDCGDINECVLHPNICGTAVCKNTLGKYECECAEGYTYNSTSKNCEDIDECVENVCAQLCVNSPGSYSCYCDGKKGFKLSKDMKSCEAVTACTPLNLEKNYELLYLAEQFIGIPVLYLKFKLPNVTRFTAEFDFRTYDAEGVILYAESFDSTAWILLALRDGKIEIQFKNEFGTKVTSGGKAINDGLWHIISVEELEHSISVKIAKEAVMSINSPGTLFKQSQGFLETKVYIAGLPRKVGSTLVKQINPRLDGCIRAWNLMNQGHSGVKEVIQEKQSKHCLVAVGRGSFYPGTGMAMFQINYNNLDSSEDWLINVTMTIRPSTDTGVMFALVSNETVPLALSIVDSNSSDSQKIIVTIGNITVAHLESKKLCTPRRVLVGLLVTRQQLELSVDSHTDRSNSEQLSILHQAMMANVVTYLGGLPDVPLGATLVTAFYNGCMEVKVNNRQLDLDEAISKHNDIRSHSCPLIMQ
;
A
#
# COMPACT_ATOMS: atom_id res chain seq x y z
N MET A 1 24.43 -14.76 70.68
CA MET A 1 25.59 -13.92 71.03
C MET A 1 26.72 -14.23 70.06
N PRO A 2 27.58 -13.26 69.71
CA PRO A 2 27.27 -11.89 69.28
C PRO A 2 27.93 -11.63 67.89
N ALA A 3 27.93 -10.45 67.26
CA ALA A 3 27.58 -9.10 67.72
C ALA A 3 26.96 -8.23 66.60
N ASP A 4 26.09 -7.31 67.02
CA ASP A 4 25.79 -6.03 66.36
C ASP A 4 26.84 -4.99 66.88
N PRO A 5 27.07 -3.84 66.22
CA PRO A 5 26.46 -2.64 66.80
C PRO A 5 25.98 -1.54 65.83
N GLN A 6 24.92 -0.88 66.25
CA GLN A 6 24.32 0.32 65.65
C GLN A 6 25.06 1.62 65.99
N SER A 7 24.92 2.66 65.16
CA SER A 7 24.63 4.02 65.66
C SER A 7 24.07 4.97 64.56
N ARG A 8 23.14 5.84 64.96
CA ARG A 8 22.54 6.97 64.20
C ARG A 8 23.00 8.31 64.86
N PRO A 9 22.28 9.46 64.77
CA PRO A 9 22.09 10.38 63.63
C PRO A 9 22.43 11.86 63.97
N ALA A 10 22.44 12.77 62.97
CA ALA A 10 22.19 14.24 63.08
C ALA A 10 22.32 14.91 61.69
N ALA A 11 21.77 16.09 61.36
CA ALA A 11 20.60 16.84 61.84
C ALA A 11 20.26 17.98 60.82
N GLN A 12 19.06 18.57 60.86
CA GLN A 12 18.74 19.86 60.20
C GLN A 12 18.93 21.03 61.19
N PRO A 13 19.22 22.24 60.69
CA PRO A 13 18.18 23.28 60.50
C PRO A 13 18.29 23.96 59.11
N GLY A 14 17.41 24.88 58.67
CA GLY A 14 16.18 25.43 59.26
C GLY A 14 16.02 26.94 58.97
N LEU A 15 14.79 27.41 58.70
CA LEU A 15 14.41 28.78 58.30
C LEU A 15 14.92 29.21 56.89
N GLU A 16 14.32 30.16 56.15
CA GLU A 16 13.26 31.13 56.47
C GLU A 16 12.35 31.48 55.27
N SER A 17 11.21 32.13 55.52
CA SER A 17 10.32 32.79 54.53
C SER A 17 9.51 33.88 55.27
N PRO A 18 9.04 35.00 54.64
CA PRO A 18 7.78 34.94 53.85
C PRO A 18 7.52 36.06 52.79
N THR A 19 6.43 35.88 52.01
CA THR A 19 5.46 36.88 51.44
C THR A 19 5.89 38.24 50.83
N ALA A 20 5.38 38.53 49.61
CA ALA A 20 4.57 39.73 49.26
C ALA A 20 3.87 39.59 47.88
N ARG A 21 2.99 40.54 47.48
CA ARG A 21 2.14 40.51 46.26
C ARG A 21 2.17 41.85 45.44
N PRO A 22 1.65 41.90 44.18
CA PRO A 22 1.99 42.93 43.17
C PRO A 22 0.95 44.06 42.95
N VAL A 23 1.34 45.12 42.19
CA VAL A 23 0.47 46.21 41.66
C VAL A 23 0.89 46.64 40.22
N LEU A 24 -0.04 47.28 39.50
CA LEU A 24 -0.08 47.77 38.09
C LEU A 24 1.02 48.84 37.73
N THR A 25 1.26 49.29 36.46
CA THR A 25 0.37 50.09 35.56
C THR A 25 0.72 50.16 34.04
N LEU A 26 -0.29 50.55 33.24
CA LEU A 26 -0.33 50.97 31.81
C LEU A 26 -0.08 52.52 31.68
N PRO A 27 -0.26 53.28 30.54
CA PRO A 27 -0.89 53.04 29.21
C PRO A 27 -0.08 53.64 28.01
N PRO A 28 -0.61 54.07 26.81
CA PRO A 28 -1.92 53.94 26.12
C PRO A 28 -1.82 53.47 24.61
N GLY A 29 -2.88 53.39 23.78
CA GLY A 29 -4.33 53.33 24.08
C GLY A 29 -5.38 53.95 23.12
N HIS A 30 -5.14 54.31 21.83
CA HIS A 30 -6.15 54.99 20.95
C HIS A 30 -6.21 54.46 19.50
N ARG A 31 -7.32 54.43 18.74
CA ARG A 31 -8.82 54.59 18.88
C ARG A 31 -9.43 54.24 17.46
N ARG A 32 -10.72 54.11 17.08
CA ARG A 32 -12.14 54.28 17.57
C ARG A 32 -13.07 53.48 16.58
N CYS A 33 -14.42 53.35 16.60
CA CYS A 33 -15.49 53.83 17.51
C CYS A 33 -16.73 52.89 17.71
N PRO A 34 -17.71 52.67 16.78
CA PRO A 34 -19.13 52.67 17.19
C PRO A 34 -20.12 51.58 16.67
N ALA A 35 -20.81 50.91 17.62
CA ALA A 35 -22.28 50.75 17.74
C ALA A 35 -23.13 49.95 16.68
N THR A 36 -24.33 49.40 16.97
CA THR A 36 -25.35 49.54 18.06
C THR A 36 -26.01 48.18 18.46
N ALA A 37 -26.12 47.78 19.74
CA ALA A 37 -27.29 47.87 20.67
C ALA A 37 -28.22 46.62 20.81
N GLN A 38 -29.02 46.55 21.90
CA GLN A 38 -29.87 45.42 22.42
C GLN A 38 -30.98 46.00 23.39
N PRO A 39 -31.91 45.28 24.11
CA PRO A 39 -31.98 43.86 24.56
C PRO A 39 -33.40 43.18 24.43
N PRO A 40 -33.73 42.01 25.06
CA PRO A 40 -35.03 41.28 24.92
C PRO A 40 -35.99 41.36 26.14
N PRO A 41 -37.25 40.84 26.04
CA PRO A 41 -37.74 39.89 27.05
C PRO A 41 -38.60 38.70 26.51
N ALA A 42 -39.15 37.87 27.42
CA ALA A 42 -40.05 36.72 27.20
C ALA A 42 -41.26 36.81 28.19
N PRO A 43 -42.12 35.79 28.49
CA PRO A 43 -42.47 34.49 27.86
C PRO A 43 -44.02 34.26 27.71
N LEU A 44 -44.52 33.02 27.44
CA LEU A 44 -45.67 32.30 28.11
C LEU A 44 -46.57 31.36 27.25
N LEU A 45 -46.90 30.19 27.86
CA LEU A 45 -48.17 29.42 27.90
C LEU A 45 -48.73 28.47 26.78
N LEU A 46 -49.39 27.42 27.30
CA LEU A 46 -50.27 26.36 26.74
C LEU A 46 -51.76 26.77 26.95
N PRO A 47 -52.85 26.00 26.65
CA PRO A 47 -53.02 24.59 26.22
C PRO A 47 -53.88 24.52 24.90
N PRO A 48 -54.75 23.53 24.53
CA PRO A 48 -55.15 22.23 25.13
C PRO A 48 -55.16 21.01 24.15
N ALA A 49 -56.16 20.13 24.25
CA ALA A 49 -56.24 18.77 23.71
C ALA A 49 -57.64 18.41 23.13
N LEU A 50 -57.76 17.27 22.42
CA LEU A 50 -58.91 16.36 22.56
C LEU A 50 -58.60 14.90 22.12
N ARG A 51 -59.36 14.01 22.73
CA ARG A 51 -59.27 12.55 22.93
C ARG A 51 -59.60 11.67 21.71
N GLY A 52 -59.16 10.40 21.73
CA GLY A 52 -59.71 9.32 20.88
C GLY A 52 -59.13 7.93 21.15
N SER A 53 -59.84 7.08 21.90
CA SER A 53 -59.57 5.65 22.19
C SER A 53 -60.91 4.91 22.34
N PRO A 54 -61.04 3.57 22.30
CA PRO A 54 -60.02 2.51 22.31
C PRO A 54 -60.14 1.51 21.12
N GLY A 55 -59.43 0.37 21.18
CA GLY A 55 -59.61 -0.77 20.24
C GLY A 55 -60.34 -1.98 20.86
N PRO A 56 -60.58 -3.06 20.08
CA PRO A 56 -61.04 -4.36 20.60
C PRO A 56 -60.08 -5.54 20.30
N THR A 57 -60.47 -6.73 20.75
CA THR A 57 -59.67 -7.97 20.87
C THR A 57 -59.95 -9.05 19.79
N ALA A 58 -59.16 -10.14 19.84
CA ALA A 58 -59.43 -11.49 19.27
C ALA A 58 -59.24 -11.69 17.73
N ALA A 59 -59.12 -12.90 17.17
CA ALA A 59 -58.47 -14.16 17.63
C ALA A 59 -58.37 -15.21 16.48
N ALA A 60 -57.40 -16.13 16.58
CA ALA A 60 -57.42 -17.52 16.12
C ALA A 60 -57.30 -17.94 14.61
N GLN A 61 -56.70 -19.13 14.42
CA GLN A 61 -56.85 -20.15 13.34
C GLN A 61 -56.19 -20.04 11.94
N ARG A 62 -55.05 -20.76 11.83
CA ARG A 62 -54.64 -21.76 10.79
C ARG A 62 -55.41 -21.86 9.44
N SER A 63 -54.66 -21.75 8.33
CA SER A 63 -54.47 -22.84 7.31
C SER A 63 -53.27 -22.48 6.40
N ARG A 64 -52.28 -23.36 6.08
CA ARG A 64 -52.23 -24.64 5.32
C ARG A 64 -52.29 -24.53 3.78
N ARG A 65 -51.12 -24.27 3.14
CA ARG A 65 -50.53 -24.96 1.96
C ARG A 65 -49.12 -24.34 1.73
N ALA A 66 -48.01 -25.07 1.71
CA ALA A 66 -47.57 -26.18 0.85
C ALA A 66 -47.02 -25.70 -0.51
N ALA A 67 -45.69 -25.66 -0.60
CA ALA A 67 -44.87 -25.53 -1.81
C ALA A 67 -43.63 -26.44 -1.67
N THR A 68 -42.99 -26.83 -2.76
CA THR A 68 -42.29 -28.13 -2.86
C THR A 68 -40.80 -28.03 -3.16
N VAL A 69 -40.02 -28.97 -2.61
CA VAL A 69 -38.60 -29.18 -2.87
C VAL A 69 -38.35 -29.68 -4.31
N PRO A 70 -37.42 -29.09 -5.08
CA PRO A 70 -36.73 -29.76 -6.17
C PRO A 70 -35.49 -30.52 -5.64
N ARG A 71 -35.22 -31.69 -6.22
CA ARG A 71 -34.23 -32.67 -5.74
C ARG A 71 -33.12 -32.83 -6.78
N ALA A 72 -31.85 -32.72 -6.35
CA ALA A 72 -30.68 -32.92 -7.21
C ALA A 72 -30.34 -34.42 -7.43
N VAL A 73 -29.19 -34.69 -8.08
CA VAL A 73 -28.57 -36.01 -8.40
C VAL A 73 -29.09 -36.66 -9.70
N PRO A 74 -28.24 -37.24 -10.59
CA PRO A 74 -26.79 -37.10 -10.84
C PRO A 74 -26.41 -36.83 -12.33
N ALA A 75 -25.11 -36.72 -12.66
CA ALA A 75 -24.61 -36.91 -14.05
C ALA A 75 -23.14 -37.41 -14.09
N ALA A 76 -22.91 -38.59 -14.68
CA ALA A 76 -21.65 -39.24 -15.12
C ALA A 76 -22.02 -40.64 -15.71
N PRO A 77 -21.18 -41.38 -16.47
CA PRO A 77 -19.82 -41.09 -17.00
C PRO A 77 -19.64 -41.35 -18.53
N GLY A 78 -18.43 -41.13 -19.07
CA GLY A 78 -17.95 -41.64 -20.39
C GLY A 78 -18.45 -40.89 -21.65
N SER A 79 -17.88 -41.08 -22.85
CA SER A 79 -16.60 -41.69 -23.28
C SER A 79 -16.26 -41.30 -24.75
N ASP A 80 -15.10 -41.76 -25.25
CA ASP A 80 -14.75 -42.04 -26.67
C ASP A 80 -14.42 -40.92 -27.70
N GLU A 81 -13.13 -40.86 -28.02
CA GLU A 81 -12.45 -40.96 -29.34
C GLU A 81 -12.96 -40.30 -30.67
N ALA A 82 -12.00 -39.58 -31.28
CA ALA A 82 -11.48 -39.72 -32.67
C ALA A 82 -12.17 -39.11 -33.92
N ALA A 83 -11.33 -38.32 -34.64
CA ALA A 83 -11.08 -38.25 -36.10
C ALA A 83 -12.23 -38.17 -37.15
N GLY A 84 -12.05 -37.51 -38.31
CA GLY A 84 -10.91 -36.74 -38.83
C GLY A 84 -10.75 -36.85 -40.36
N GLN A 85 -10.04 -35.90 -40.99
CA GLN A 85 -9.53 -35.84 -42.39
C GLN A 85 -8.84 -34.46 -42.55
N ALA A 86 -7.79 -34.18 -43.33
CA ALA A 86 -6.66 -34.92 -43.94
C ALA A 86 -5.57 -33.83 -44.25
N VAL A 87 -4.41 -33.98 -44.91
CA VAL A 87 -3.75 -34.99 -45.78
C VAL A 87 -2.22 -34.98 -45.47
N SER A 88 -1.43 -35.87 -46.08
CA SER A 88 0.05 -35.93 -46.10
C SER A 88 0.51 -36.69 -47.36
N PRO A 89 1.80 -36.81 -47.80
CA PRO A 89 3.02 -36.87 -46.96
C PRO A 89 4.38 -36.34 -47.56
N ALA A 90 5.47 -36.52 -46.79
CA ALA A 90 6.86 -36.83 -47.22
C ALA A 90 7.69 -35.82 -48.08
N ALA A 91 9.03 -35.77 -48.04
CA ALA A 91 10.07 -36.21 -47.09
C ALA A 91 11.46 -35.61 -47.48
N GLY A 92 12.49 -35.66 -46.61
CA GLY A 92 13.91 -35.65 -47.03
C GLY A 92 14.86 -34.53 -46.50
N ARG A 93 16.09 -34.95 -46.16
CA ARG A 93 17.37 -34.20 -45.95
C ARG A 93 18.46 -34.98 -46.79
N PRO A 94 19.76 -34.59 -46.98
CA PRO A 94 20.62 -33.66 -46.19
C PRO A 94 21.74 -32.83 -46.94
N GLY A 95 22.47 -31.98 -46.19
CA GLY A 95 23.96 -31.99 -46.07
C GLY A 95 24.92 -31.34 -47.11
N GLY A 96 25.97 -30.63 -46.61
CA GLY A 96 27.13 -30.07 -47.37
C GLY A 96 26.96 -28.58 -47.75
N GLY A 97 27.94 -27.65 -47.72
CA GLY A 97 29.42 -27.68 -47.86
C GLY A 97 29.80 -26.95 -49.18
N HIS A 98 30.66 -25.92 -49.30
CA HIS A 98 31.79 -25.44 -48.48
C HIS A 98 32.01 -23.88 -48.60
N ARG A 99 33.14 -23.36 -48.09
CA ARG A 99 33.56 -21.92 -47.93
C ARG A 99 34.27 -21.31 -49.17
N PRO A 100 34.76 -20.03 -49.18
CA PRO A 100 34.44 -18.80 -48.39
C PRO A 100 34.34 -17.47 -49.23
N GLY A 101 34.04 -16.32 -48.60
CA GLY A 101 34.63 -15.03 -49.05
C GLY A 101 33.88 -13.70 -48.85
N GLY A 102 34.18 -12.95 -47.78
CA GLY A 102 34.38 -11.49 -47.82
C GLY A 102 33.19 -10.49 -47.85
N GLY A 103 32.98 -9.81 -46.72
CA GLY A 103 32.65 -8.36 -46.70
C GLY A 103 31.20 -7.94 -46.43
N ARG A 104 31.07 -6.90 -45.56
CA ARG A 104 29.88 -6.06 -45.30
C ARG A 104 28.67 -6.76 -44.66
N ASP A 105 27.87 -6.14 -43.78
CA ASP A 105 28.04 -4.99 -42.85
C ASP A 105 27.21 -5.40 -41.59
N LEU A 106 26.74 -4.61 -40.60
CA LEU A 106 26.64 -3.16 -40.36
C LEU A 106 26.50 -2.93 -38.83
N LEU A 107 26.83 -1.73 -38.33
CA LEU A 107 26.46 -1.27 -36.99
C LEU A 107 26.14 0.23 -36.97
N SER A 108 25.51 0.67 -35.88
CA SER A 108 25.06 2.01 -35.51
C SER A 108 25.93 3.21 -35.90
N ASP A 109 25.31 4.38 -36.09
CA ASP A 109 25.88 5.65 -35.62
C ASP A 109 24.81 6.72 -35.33
N LEU A 110 25.17 7.76 -34.57
CA LEU A 110 24.23 8.77 -34.04
C LEU A 110 24.97 10.12 -33.74
N ALA A 111 24.90 11.11 -34.65
CA ALA A 111 25.45 12.46 -34.41
C ALA A 111 24.86 13.58 -35.30
N GLU A 112 24.23 14.55 -34.64
CA GLU A 112 24.38 16.03 -34.70
C GLU A 112 24.88 16.87 -35.91
N PHE A 113 24.41 18.13 -35.88
CA PHE A 113 24.89 19.38 -36.52
C PHE A 113 24.70 19.65 -38.04
N LEU A 114 24.51 20.94 -38.35
CA LEU A 114 24.21 21.51 -39.67
C LEU A 114 25.27 22.55 -40.10
N GLY A 115 25.57 22.59 -41.40
CA GLY A 115 26.43 23.57 -42.06
C GLY A 115 26.12 23.64 -43.56
N GLU A 116 26.37 24.79 -44.20
CA GLU A 116 25.79 25.17 -45.50
C GLU A 116 26.16 24.28 -46.71
N SER A 117 25.24 24.18 -47.67
CA SER A 117 25.39 24.67 -49.07
C SER A 117 24.82 23.77 -50.19
N THR A 118 24.21 24.43 -51.18
CA THR A 118 23.94 23.96 -52.57
C THR A 118 23.16 22.67 -52.85
N SER A 119 21.93 22.86 -53.39
CA SER A 119 21.48 22.37 -54.72
C SER A 119 21.67 20.88 -55.14
N ARG A 120 20.68 20.19 -55.74
CA ARG A 120 19.35 20.62 -56.23
C ARG A 120 18.42 19.45 -56.61
N LEU A 121 17.11 19.72 -56.56
CA LEU A 121 16.01 19.15 -57.37
C LEU A 121 15.67 17.64 -57.27
N GLN A 122 14.39 17.38 -56.97
CA GLN A 122 13.64 16.29 -57.59
C GLN A 122 12.68 16.81 -58.67
N LEU A 123 12.39 15.89 -59.59
CA LEU A 123 11.47 15.91 -60.73
C LEU A 123 9.99 16.03 -60.27
N LEU A 124 8.96 16.39 -61.08
CA LEU A 124 8.85 16.66 -62.53
C LEU A 124 7.53 17.38 -62.90
N SER A 125 7.49 17.93 -64.13
CA SER A 125 6.31 18.26 -64.99
C SER A 125 5.57 19.59 -64.73
N ALA A 126 4.96 20.25 -65.74
CA ALA A 126 4.74 19.88 -67.15
C ALA A 126 5.15 21.00 -68.15
N ALA A 127 4.92 20.80 -69.47
CA ALA A 127 5.56 21.55 -70.56
C ALA A 127 4.78 22.77 -71.11
N GLY A 128 5.48 23.71 -71.75
CA GLY A 128 4.88 24.90 -72.40
C GLY A 128 5.80 25.71 -73.34
N VAL A 129 5.98 25.22 -74.58
CA VAL A 129 6.30 26.01 -75.82
C VAL A 129 7.71 26.66 -76.01
N LEU A 130 8.54 25.95 -76.80
CA LEU A 130 9.48 26.41 -77.86
C LEU A 130 10.46 27.60 -77.67
N VAL A 131 11.77 27.27 -77.71
CA VAL A 131 12.87 28.14 -78.18
C VAL A 131 13.85 27.31 -79.06
N LEU A 132 14.53 27.94 -80.02
CA LEU A 132 15.40 27.31 -81.03
C LEU A 132 16.74 26.76 -80.47
N SER A 133 17.37 25.83 -81.20
CA SER A 133 18.58 25.12 -80.76
C SER A 133 19.90 25.87 -81.00
N GLN A 134 20.87 25.63 -80.12
CA GLN A 134 22.18 26.30 -80.06
C GLN A 134 23.02 26.18 -81.35
N GLN A 135 22.84 25.11 -82.13
CA GLN A 135 23.55 24.89 -83.40
C GLN A 135 23.03 25.76 -84.56
N TYR A 136 21.83 26.33 -84.46
CA TYR A 136 21.29 27.28 -85.44
C TYR A 136 21.62 28.74 -85.08
N ALA A 137 21.70 29.05 -83.78
CA ALA A 137 22.04 30.40 -83.28
C ALA A 137 23.48 30.83 -83.60
N SER A 138 24.40 29.88 -83.80
CA SER A 138 25.84 30.13 -84.00
C SER A 138 26.26 30.51 -85.42
N GLN A 139 25.32 30.61 -86.38
CA GLN A 139 25.66 30.91 -87.79
C GLN A 139 25.67 32.40 -88.17
N PHE A 140 25.17 33.32 -87.32
CA PHE A 140 24.93 34.72 -87.72
C PHE A 140 25.59 35.82 -86.85
N LEU A 141 26.34 35.48 -85.81
CA LEU A 141 26.98 36.47 -84.92
C LEU A 141 28.49 36.25 -84.77
N VAL A 142 29.28 36.98 -85.54
CA VAL A 142 30.76 36.99 -85.48
C VAL A 142 31.27 38.41 -85.23
N ARG A 143 31.73 38.70 -84.00
CA ARG A 143 32.78 39.71 -83.71
C ARG A 143 33.66 39.20 -82.56
N LYS A 144 34.98 39.41 -82.66
CA LYS A 144 35.97 38.98 -81.66
C LYS A 144 36.19 40.10 -80.62
N ARG A 145 36.33 39.73 -79.34
CA ARG A 145 37.16 40.52 -78.40
C ARG A 145 38.64 40.27 -78.73
N ARG A 146 39.51 41.26 -78.53
CA ARG A 146 40.93 41.00 -78.24
C ARG A 146 41.06 40.62 -76.76
N ALA A 147 42.12 39.87 -76.43
CA ALA A 147 42.37 39.40 -75.09
C ALA A 147 43.35 40.30 -74.34
N ASN A 148 43.17 40.44 -73.03
CA ASN A 148 44.21 40.96 -72.15
C ASN A 148 45.22 39.85 -71.90
N SER A 149 46.50 40.10 -72.21
CA SER A 149 47.61 39.29 -71.69
C SER A 149 48.24 40.03 -70.50
N PHE A 150 47.81 39.65 -69.30
CA PHE A 150 48.62 39.65 -68.07
C PHE A 150 49.50 40.91 -67.80
N MET A 151 49.00 41.81 -66.92
CA MET A 151 49.70 42.98 -66.34
C MET A 151 49.71 44.33 -67.09
N GLU A 152 48.62 44.77 -67.73
CA GLU A 152 48.50 46.18 -68.19
C GLU A 152 47.24 46.94 -67.74
N GLU A 153 46.33 46.30 -66.99
CA GLU A 153 45.04 46.87 -66.56
C GLU A 153 45.06 47.46 -65.13
N SER A 154 46.23 47.93 -64.68
CA SER A 154 46.42 48.55 -63.35
C SER A 154 47.00 49.97 -63.42
N LYS A 155 46.89 50.62 -64.59
CA LYS A 155 47.18 52.04 -64.77
C LYS A 155 45.91 52.76 -65.22
N LYS A 156 45.57 53.83 -64.52
CA LYS A 156 44.40 54.67 -64.78
C LYS A 156 44.61 55.42 -66.10
N GLY A 157 43.95 54.99 -67.18
CA GLY A 157 44.00 55.67 -68.48
C GLY A 157 43.43 57.09 -68.39
N ASN A 158 43.98 58.04 -69.16
CA ASN A 158 43.40 59.38 -69.24
C ASN A 158 42.27 59.39 -70.28
N LEU A 159 41.02 59.40 -69.80
CA LEU A 159 39.80 59.38 -70.61
C LEU A 159 39.65 60.62 -71.52
N GLU A 160 40.34 61.73 -71.22
CA GLU A 160 40.36 62.91 -72.10
C GLU A 160 40.97 62.65 -73.48
N ARG A 161 41.65 61.51 -73.68
CA ARG A 161 42.41 61.22 -74.90
C ARG A 161 41.67 60.38 -75.95
N GLU A 162 40.46 59.91 -75.67
CA GLU A 162 39.62 59.19 -76.63
C GLU A 162 38.41 60.03 -77.10
N CYS A 163 38.01 61.07 -76.35
CA CYS A 163 36.94 62.01 -76.74
C CYS A 163 37.39 63.15 -77.69
N ILE A 164 38.46 62.95 -78.49
CA ILE A 164 38.97 63.94 -79.45
C ILE A 164 39.32 63.30 -80.80
N GLU A 165 38.42 62.47 -81.36
CA GLU A 165 38.55 62.08 -82.78
C GLU A 165 37.23 61.77 -83.51
N GLU A 166 36.15 61.31 -82.84
CA GLU A 166 34.81 61.21 -83.43
C GLU A 166 33.72 61.95 -82.61
N LEU A 167 32.65 62.38 -83.29
CA LEU A 167 31.49 63.06 -82.71
C LEU A 167 30.62 62.05 -81.95
N CYS A 168 30.59 62.13 -80.61
CA CYS A 168 29.80 61.24 -79.75
C CYS A 168 28.38 61.04 -80.29
N ASN A 169 28.00 59.78 -80.47
CA ASN A 169 26.63 59.46 -80.82
C ASN A 169 25.72 59.58 -79.59
N LYS A 170 24.41 59.60 -79.82
CA LYS A 170 23.40 59.84 -78.77
C LYS A 170 23.32 58.69 -77.76
N GLU A 171 23.85 57.52 -78.11
CA GLU A 171 23.82 56.30 -77.33
C GLU A 171 25.09 56.14 -76.47
N GLU A 172 26.27 56.59 -76.91
CA GLU A 172 27.47 56.72 -76.06
C GLU A 172 27.30 57.75 -74.94
N ALA A 173 26.64 58.87 -75.24
CA ALA A 173 26.29 59.89 -74.24
C ALA A 173 25.30 59.35 -73.17
N ARG A 174 24.71 58.17 -73.38
CA ARG A 174 23.83 57.47 -72.45
C ARG A 174 24.64 56.58 -71.48
N GLU A 175 25.63 55.85 -71.99
CA GLU A 175 26.49 54.95 -71.17
C GLU A 175 27.28 55.69 -70.09
N ILE A 176 27.67 56.95 -70.33
CA ILE A 176 28.33 57.83 -69.34
C ILE A 176 27.49 58.01 -68.05
N PHE A 177 26.17 57.86 -68.13
CA PHE A 177 25.23 58.19 -67.05
C PHE A 177 24.36 57.03 -66.55
N GLU A 178 24.41 55.85 -67.18
CA GLU A 178 23.49 54.74 -66.90
C GLU A 178 23.84 53.83 -65.70
N ASN A 179 24.95 54.08 -65.00
CA ASN A 179 25.33 53.34 -63.78
C ASN A 179 25.10 54.11 -62.47
N ASN A 180 24.28 55.17 -62.48
CA ASN A 180 23.86 55.90 -61.28
C ASN A 180 22.31 56.05 -61.26
N PRO A 181 21.59 55.57 -60.22
CA PRO A 181 20.13 55.69 -60.13
C PRO A 181 19.63 57.14 -60.00
N GLU A 182 20.50 58.11 -59.78
CA GLU A 182 20.17 59.54 -59.80
C GLU A 182 19.78 60.03 -61.21
N THR A 183 20.41 59.49 -62.26
CA THR A 183 20.28 60.07 -63.60
C THR A 183 18.98 59.73 -64.32
N GLU A 184 18.26 58.67 -63.92
CA GLU A 184 16.93 58.33 -64.48
C GLU A 184 15.91 59.45 -64.20
N TYR A 185 16.00 60.09 -63.04
CA TYR A 185 15.18 61.25 -62.67
C TYR A 185 15.55 62.52 -63.45
N PHE A 186 16.86 62.73 -63.66
CA PHE A 186 17.41 63.93 -64.28
C PHE A 186 17.25 63.95 -65.80
N TYR A 187 17.48 62.82 -66.46
CA TYR A 187 17.60 62.73 -67.91
C TYR A 187 16.36 63.26 -68.67
N PRO A 188 15.10 63.01 -68.25
CA PRO A 188 13.92 63.61 -68.88
C PRO A 188 13.86 65.15 -68.73
N LYS A 189 14.22 65.70 -67.56
CA LYS A 189 14.26 67.15 -67.31
C LYS A 189 15.37 67.81 -68.13
N TYR A 190 16.55 67.21 -68.17
CA TYR A 190 17.70 67.65 -68.97
C TYR A 190 17.40 67.63 -70.48
N LEU A 191 16.79 66.55 -71.00
CA LEU A 191 16.34 66.48 -72.39
C LEU A 191 15.26 67.54 -72.71
N SER A 192 14.36 67.83 -71.78
CA SER A 192 13.36 68.90 -71.94
C SER A 192 14.00 70.28 -72.01
N CYS A 193 14.98 70.57 -71.17
CA CYS A 193 15.78 71.81 -71.24
C CYS A 193 16.58 71.91 -72.55
N LEU A 194 17.24 70.83 -72.99
CA LEU A 194 17.93 70.81 -74.27
C LEU A 194 16.98 71.03 -75.45
N ALA A 195 15.73 70.56 -75.35
CA ALA A 195 14.70 70.80 -76.37
C ALA A 195 14.24 72.27 -76.39
N SER A 196 14.02 72.92 -75.24
CA SER A 196 13.66 74.35 -75.19
C SER A 196 14.82 75.27 -75.60
N TYR A 197 16.08 74.89 -75.30
CA TYR A 197 17.28 75.55 -75.81
C TYR A 197 17.38 75.44 -77.34
N ARG A 198 17.20 74.23 -77.91
CA ARG A 198 17.17 73.99 -79.36
C ARG A 198 15.99 74.66 -80.07
N ALA A 199 14.87 74.89 -79.38
CA ALA A 199 13.73 75.66 -79.87
C ALA A 199 13.94 77.19 -79.82
N GLY A 200 15.05 77.68 -79.25
CA GLY A 200 15.39 79.10 -79.21
C GLY A 200 14.50 79.96 -78.31
N ILE A 201 13.79 79.34 -77.36
CA ILE A 201 12.81 80.02 -76.49
C ILE A 201 13.53 80.88 -75.42
N PHE A 202 14.74 80.49 -75.02
CA PHE A 202 15.61 81.30 -74.15
C PHE A 202 16.70 82.00 -74.97
N ARG A 203 16.95 83.27 -74.62
CA ARG A 203 18.15 84.03 -75.04
C ARG A 203 18.89 84.52 -73.80
N VAL A 204 19.99 83.86 -73.45
CA VAL A 204 20.95 84.39 -72.47
C VAL A 204 21.60 85.65 -73.07
N THR A 205 21.61 86.76 -72.32
CA THR A 205 22.15 88.02 -72.81
C THR A 205 23.68 88.05 -72.77
N ALA A 206 24.27 87.96 -73.96
CA ALA A 206 25.66 88.25 -74.31
C ALA A 206 26.77 87.35 -73.72
N VAL A 207 27.53 86.70 -74.63
CA VAL A 207 29.00 86.70 -74.70
C VAL A 207 29.40 86.28 -76.14
N THR A 208 30.68 86.44 -76.50
CA THR A 208 31.20 86.50 -77.88
C THR A 208 31.24 85.18 -78.67
N PRO A 209 31.23 85.25 -80.02
CA PRO A 209 31.22 84.09 -80.90
C PRO A 209 32.61 83.46 -81.10
N ASP A 210 33.10 82.72 -80.11
CA ASP A 210 34.10 81.64 -80.30
C ASP A 210 34.15 80.74 -79.05
N SER A 211 33.15 79.86 -78.92
CA SER A 211 33.11 78.75 -77.96
C SER A 211 32.05 77.73 -78.40
N PRO A 212 32.25 76.42 -78.19
CA PRO A 212 31.14 75.47 -78.16
C PRO A 212 30.09 75.93 -77.12
N ALA A 213 28.81 75.69 -77.41
CA ALA A 213 27.74 75.97 -76.46
C ALA A 213 27.86 75.02 -75.26
N ASP A 214 27.99 75.56 -74.04
CA ASP A 214 28.17 74.74 -72.84
C ASP A 214 26.89 73.95 -72.52
N LEU A 215 26.94 72.65 -72.80
CA LEU A 215 25.88 71.68 -72.50
C LEU A 215 25.53 71.61 -71.00
N ARG A 216 26.40 72.11 -70.10
CA ARG A 216 26.11 72.21 -68.66
C ARG A 216 25.12 73.31 -68.30
N ALA A 217 24.75 74.22 -69.20
CA ALA A 217 23.72 75.24 -68.91
C ALA A 217 22.41 74.61 -68.37
N CYS A 218 21.99 73.49 -68.97
CA CYS A 218 20.80 72.74 -68.55
C CYS A 218 20.96 71.90 -67.26
N VAL A 219 22.14 71.87 -66.65
CA VAL A 219 22.35 71.25 -65.31
C VAL A 219 21.98 72.25 -64.21
N ASN A 220 22.22 73.54 -64.45
CA ASN A 220 21.98 74.61 -63.47
C ASN A 220 20.53 75.14 -63.46
N GLU A 221 19.73 74.87 -64.50
CA GLU A 221 18.31 75.30 -64.59
C GLU A 221 17.30 74.29 -64.00
N ILE A 222 17.74 73.12 -63.53
CA ILE A 222 16.83 72.11 -62.98
C ILE A 222 16.38 72.53 -61.59
N SER A 223 15.31 73.32 -61.53
CA SER A 223 14.69 73.79 -60.29
C SER A 223 14.03 72.63 -59.54
N ASN A 224 14.53 72.34 -58.34
CA ASN A 224 14.01 71.39 -57.36
C ASN A 224 14.00 69.91 -57.82
N GLN A 225 14.97 69.16 -57.29
CA GLN A 225 15.19 67.73 -57.50
C GLN A 225 14.23 66.84 -56.69
N CYS A 226 13.38 67.43 -55.84
CA CYS A 226 12.40 66.76 -55.00
C CYS A 226 10.96 66.87 -55.53
N SER A 227 10.76 67.29 -56.80
CA SER A 227 9.44 67.43 -57.44
C SER A 227 9.41 66.84 -58.86
N PRO A 228 8.78 65.66 -59.10
CA PRO A 228 8.13 64.80 -58.12
C PRO A 228 9.13 64.26 -57.08
N LEU A 229 8.62 63.81 -55.93
CA LEU A 229 9.43 63.27 -54.84
C LEU A 229 10.13 61.96 -55.27
N PRO A 230 11.47 61.87 -55.24
CA PRO A 230 12.20 60.63 -55.56
C PRO A 230 12.29 59.66 -54.37
N CYS A 231 12.11 60.16 -53.15
CA CYS A 231 12.20 59.38 -51.92
C CYS A 231 10.93 58.57 -51.64
N HIS A 232 11.08 57.43 -50.95
CA HIS A 232 9.98 56.58 -50.54
C HIS A 232 9.05 57.30 -49.55
N LYS A 233 7.75 57.34 -49.85
CA LYS A 233 6.77 58.23 -49.21
C LYS A 233 6.63 58.01 -47.70
N ASP A 234 6.77 56.77 -47.25
CA ASP A 234 6.60 56.43 -45.83
C ASP A 234 7.92 56.55 -45.06
N GLY A 235 9.08 56.35 -45.72
CA GLY A 235 10.40 56.37 -45.09
C GLY A 235 11.14 57.71 -45.10
N TYR A 236 10.88 58.60 -46.06
CA TYR A 236 11.57 59.90 -46.12
C TYR A 236 11.12 60.88 -45.03
N LYS A 237 12.04 61.67 -44.50
CA LYS A 237 11.76 62.80 -43.59
C LYS A 237 11.83 64.12 -44.34
N ASP A 238 12.97 64.39 -44.96
CA ASP A 238 13.23 65.57 -45.79
C ASP A 238 13.86 65.11 -47.12
N CYS A 239 13.67 65.86 -48.19
CA CYS A 239 14.42 65.69 -49.43
C CYS A 239 15.23 66.97 -49.66
N ILE A 240 16.55 66.83 -49.74
CA ILE A 240 17.47 67.95 -49.95
C ILE A 240 17.76 68.06 -51.43
N ASP A 241 17.53 69.27 -51.96
CA ASP A 241 17.87 69.68 -53.32
C ASP A 241 19.37 69.99 -53.40
N GLY A 242 20.06 69.35 -54.33
CA GLY A 242 21.49 69.54 -54.59
C GLY A 242 21.74 69.59 -56.09
N GLN A 243 22.66 70.46 -56.51
CA GLN A 243 22.94 70.70 -57.93
C GLN A 243 23.38 69.39 -58.60
N ALA A 244 22.54 68.85 -59.49
CA ALA A 244 22.69 67.55 -60.14
C ALA A 244 22.53 66.28 -59.25
N LYS A 245 22.10 66.41 -57.98
CA LYS A 245 21.98 65.29 -57.01
C LYS A 245 20.95 65.57 -55.92
N TYR A 246 19.95 64.70 -55.72
CA TYR A 246 19.08 64.77 -54.53
C TYR A 246 19.75 64.05 -53.34
N THR A 247 19.25 64.29 -52.13
CA THR A 247 19.58 63.46 -50.96
C THR A 247 18.34 63.29 -50.10
N CYS A 248 17.88 62.04 -49.99
CA CYS A 248 16.77 61.67 -49.12
C CYS A 248 17.29 61.53 -47.69
N VAL A 249 16.83 62.41 -46.80
CA VAL A 249 17.05 62.27 -45.35
C VAL A 249 15.96 61.37 -44.82
N CYS A 250 16.32 60.18 -44.34
CA CYS A 250 15.36 59.21 -43.85
C CYS A 250 14.78 59.59 -42.48
N LYS A 251 13.57 59.11 -42.20
CA LYS A 251 13.06 59.02 -40.83
C LYS A 251 13.90 58.00 -40.05
N PRO A 252 14.01 58.11 -38.72
CA PRO A 252 14.47 56.99 -37.89
C PRO A 252 13.67 55.72 -38.24
N GLY A 253 14.33 54.56 -38.22
CA GLY A 253 13.75 53.28 -38.64
C GLY A 253 13.83 52.97 -40.15
N TRP A 254 14.37 53.86 -40.98
CA TRP A 254 14.49 53.66 -42.44
C TRP A 254 15.92 53.88 -42.97
N GLN A 255 16.31 53.10 -43.97
CA GLN A 255 17.59 53.16 -44.67
C GLN A 255 17.43 53.03 -46.20
N GLY A 256 18.54 52.98 -46.94
CA GLY A 256 18.58 53.00 -48.41
C GLY A 256 18.68 54.42 -49.00
N GLU A 257 19.14 54.53 -50.25
CA GLU A 257 19.41 55.84 -50.89
C GLU A 257 18.15 56.69 -51.11
N LYS A 258 16.97 56.05 -51.18
CA LYS A 258 15.66 56.70 -51.30
C LYS A 258 14.81 56.52 -50.04
N CYS A 259 15.38 55.97 -48.96
CA CYS A 259 14.67 55.56 -47.74
C CYS A 259 13.62 54.47 -47.98
N GLU A 260 13.89 53.56 -48.93
CA GLU A 260 13.01 52.48 -49.36
C GLU A 260 13.09 51.22 -48.49
N GLU A 261 14.15 51.06 -47.70
CA GLU A 261 14.37 49.91 -46.82
C GLU A 261 13.95 50.23 -45.38
N ASP A 262 13.22 49.28 -44.78
CA ASP A 262 12.84 49.28 -43.37
C ASP A 262 13.98 48.67 -42.53
N ILE A 263 14.40 49.32 -41.45
CA ILE A 263 15.45 48.79 -40.57
C ILE A 263 14.82 47.74 -39.66
N ASN A 264 15.11 46.46 -39.89
CA ASN A 264 14.59 45.38 -39.05
C ASN A 264 15.29 45.35 -37.68
N GLU A 265 14.82 46.18 -36.75
CA GLU A 265 15.40 46.32 -35.41
C GLU A 265 15.29 45.03 -34.57
N CYS A 266 14.51 44.04 -35.02
CA CYS A 266 14.45 42.72 -34.38
C CYS A 266 15.64 41.82 -34.70
N GLU A 267 16.40 42.06 -35.78
CA GLU A 267 17.60 41.28 -36.13
C GLU A 267 18.79 41.61 -35.20
N ASP A 268 18.88 42.85 -34.70
CA ASP A 268 19.87 43.22 -33.68
C ASP A 268 19.31 42.98 -32.27
N SER A 269 19.86 41.99 -31.57
CA SER A 269 19.57 41.69 -30.16
C SER A 269 18.06 41.63 -29.81
N ASN A 270 17.21 41.12 -30.72
CA ASN A 270 15.76 41.05 -30.58
C ASN A 270 15.10 42.42 -30.29
N GLY A 271 15.66 43.52 -30.81
CA GLY A 271 15.23 44.90 -30.51
C GLY A 271 15.42 45.33 -29.05
N GLY A 272 16.12 44.53 -28.24
CA GLY A 272 16.11 44.68 -26.78
C GLY A 272 14.76 44.32 -26.14
N CYS A 273 13.94 43.48 -26.79
CA CYS A 273 12.74 42.88 -26.21
C CYS A 273 13.09 41.66 -25.34
N SER A 274 12.42 41.48 -24.20
CA SER A 274 12.71 40.39 -23.28
C SER A 274 12.22 39.01 -23.74
N GLN A 275 11.22 38.97 -24.63
CA GLN A 275 10.63 37.75 -25.20
C GLN A 275 10.64 37.80 -26.73
N ARG A 276 9.61 38.36 -27.37
CA ARG A 276 9.48 38.36 -28.84
C ARG A 276 9.46 39.77 -29.41
N CYS A 277 10.30 40.04 -30.41
CA CYS A 277 10.21 41.25 -31.23
C CYS A 277 9.28 41.04 -32.45
N SER A 278 8.63 42.11 -32.89
CA SER A 278 7.79 42.18 -34.10
C SER A 278 8.14 43.46 -34.84
N ASN A 279 8.83 43.34 -35.96
CA ASN A 279 9.16 44.48 -36.81
C ASN A 279 7.90 45.07 -37.48
N LEU A 280 7.90 46.38 -37.75
CA LEU A 280 6.85 47.09 -38.50
C LEU A 280 7.52 48.24 -39.29
N PRO A 281 6.94 48.72 -40.40
CA PRO A 281 7.52 49.80 -41.21
C PRO A 281 7.84 51.07 -40.40
N GLY A 282 9.13 51.34 -40.21
CA GLY A 282 9.69 52.46 -39.47
C GLY A 282 9.73 52.32 -37.94
N SER A 283 9.41 51.15 -37.38
CA SER A 283 9.53 50.87 -35.95
C SER A 283 9.17 49.42 -35.58
N TYR A 284 9.96 48.78 -34.73
CA TYR A 284 9.56 47.55 -34.04
C TYR A 284 8.61 47.76 -32.85
N ARG A 285 8.00 46.65 -32.41
CA ARG A 285 7.36 46.51 -31.10
C ARG A 285 7.76 45.20 -30.44
N CYS A 286 7.86 45.20 -29.12
CA CYS A 286 7.94 43.96 -28.34
C CYS A 286 6.55 43.36 -28.14
N LEU A 287 6.50 42.04 -28.03
CA LEU A 287 5.33 41.22 -27.74
C LEU A 287 5.72 40.22 -26.65
N CYS A 288 4.80 40.00 -25.71
CA CYS A 288 4.95 38.92 -24.75
C CYS A 288 4.36 37.62 -25.31
N GLU A 289 4.72 36.51 -24.67
CA GLU A 289 4.13 35.19 -24.88
C GLU A 289 2.85 35.06 -24.04
N ASP A 290 2.04 34.03 -24.33
CA ASP A 290 0.85 33.74 -23.51
C ASP A 290 1.29 33.38 -22.07
N GLY A 291 0.54 33.85 -21.08
CA GLY A 291 0.94 33.80 -19.66
C GLY A 291 1.78 34.98 -19.18
N TYR A 292 2.11 35.96 -20.03
CA TYR A 292 2.90 37.14 -19.67
C TYR A 292 2.20 38.48 -20.00
N PHE A 293 2.49 39.52 -19.21
CA PHE A 293 2.00 40.88 -19.40
C PHE A 293 3.13 41.87 -19.72
N MET A 294 2.86 42.85 -20.58
CA MET A 294 3.84 43.87 -20.97
C MET A 294 4.01 44.93 -19.88
N HIS A 295 5.25 45.18 -19.45
CA HIS A 295 5.58 46.26 -18.53
C HIS A 295 5.48 47.65 -19.18
N THR A 296 5.47 48.70 -18.36
CA THR A 296 5.30 50.11 -18.79
C THR A 296 6.39 50.62 -19.73
N ASN A 297 7.56 49.98 -19.76
CA ASN A 297 8.65 50.30 -20.70
C ASN A 297 8.45 49.72 -22.12
N LYS A 298 7.41 48.89 -22.33
CA LYS A 298 7.08 48.23 -23.60
C LYS A 298 8.19 47.33 -24.17
N ARG A 299 9.08 46.81 -23.30
CA ARG A 299 10.16 45.89 -23.67
C ARG A 299 10.21 44.63 -22.81
N ASP A 300 9.93 44.78 -21.52
CA ASP A 300 9.97 43.68 -20.56
C ASP A 300 8.60 43.05 -20.36
N CYS A 301 8.58 41.72 -20.28
CA CYS A 301 7.40 40.90 -20.03
C CYS A 301 7.44 40.34 -18.62
N GLY A 302 6.45 40.72 -17.82
CA GLY A 302 6.23 40.19 -16.46
C GLY A 302 5.35 38.94 -16.51
N ASP A 303 5.65 37.98 -15.64
CA ASP A 303 4.88 36.76 -15.47
C ASP A 303 3.47 37.05 -14.90
N ILE A 304 2.39 36.55 -15.51
CA ILE A 304 1.04 36.70 -14.98
C ILE A 304 0.83 35.64 -13.90
N ASN A 305 0.86 36.05 -12.64
CA ASN A 305 0.60 35.13 -11.55
C ASN A 305 -0.89 34.73 -11.48
N GLU A 306 -1.29 33.62 -12.12
CA GLU A 306 -2.70 33.24 -12.19
C GLU A 306 -3.26 32.79 -10.84
N CYS A 307 -2.41 32.31 -9.93
CA CYS A 307 -2.81 31.97 -8.56
C CYS A 307 -3.27 33.21 -7.75
N VAL A 308 -2.69 34.39 -8.02
CA VAL A 308 -3.12 35.66 -7.42
C VAL A 308 -4.28 36.28 -8.19
N LEU A 309 -4.27 36.19 -9.53
CA LEU A 309 -5.33 36.74 -10.38
C LEU A 309 -6.67 35.98 -10.24
N HIS A 310 -6.58 34.66 -10.04
CA HIS A 310 -7.71 33.72 -9.96
C HIS A 310 -7.53 32.76 -8.77
N PRO A 311 -7.75 33.18 -7.51
CA PRO A 311 -7.46 32.37 -6.32
C PRO A 311 -8.13 30.99 -6.27
N ASN A 312 -9.25 30.80 -6.95
CA ASN A 312 -9.99 29.53 -7.01
C ASN A 312 -9.68 28.70 -8.28
N ILE A 313 -8.61 28.99 -9.02
CA ILE A 313 -8.31 28.35 -10.31
C ILE A 313 -8.09 26.83 -10.18
N CYS A 314 -7.42 26.42 -9.10
CA CYS A 314 -7.12 25.04 -8.71
C CYS A 314 -8.17 24.38 -7.79
N GLY A 315 -9.28 25.07 -7.48
CA GLY A 315 -10.34 24.54 -6.60
C GLY A 315 -9.85 24.25 -5.17
N THR A 316 -9.65 22.97 -4.85
CA THR A 316 -9.13 22.50 -3.54
C THR A 316 -7.62 22.24 -3.52
N ALA A 317 -6.95 22.20 -4.67
CA ALA A 317 -5.50 21.98 -4.78
C ALA A 317 -4.70 23.27 -4.55
N VAL A 318 -3.43 23.13 -4.15
CA VAL A 318 -2.53 24.26 -3.92
C VAL A 318 -2.09 24.83 -5.26
N CYS A 319 -2.49 26.07 -5.55
CA CYS A 319 -2.02 26.75 -6.75
C CYS A 319 -0.57 27.22 -6.56
N LYS A 320 0.31 26.74 -7.43
CA LYS A 320 1.73 27.09 -7.50
C LYS A 320 2.00 27.79 -8.82
N ASN A 321 2.53 29.00 -8.72
CA ASN A 321 2.84 29.79 -9.90
C ASN A 321 4.17 29.36 -10.53
N THR A 322 4.23 29.25 -11.85
CA THR A 322 5.45 28.97 -12.61
C THR A 322 5.55 29.95 -13.79
N LEU A 323 6.66 29.96 -14.52
CA LEU A 323 6.88 30.96 -15.57
C LEU A 323 5.99 30.68 -16.80
N GLY A 324 5.05 31.59 -17.06
CA GLY A 324 4.09 31.55 -18.17
C GLY A 324 2.89 30.61 -17.96
N LYS A 325 2.72 30.04 -16.75
CA LYS A 325 1.60 29.15 -16.40
C LYS A 325 1.54 28.88 -14.89
N TYR A 326 0.39 28.45 -14.39
CA TYR A 326 0.25 27.85 -13.06
C TYR A 326 0.28 26.31 -13.11
N GLU A 327 0.59 25.71 -11.95
CA GLU A 327 0.45 24.27 -11.67
C GLU A 327 -0.42 24.10 -10.41
N CYS A 328 -1.24 23.04 -10.37
CA CYS A 328 -2.08 22.72 -9.21
C CYS A 328 -1.50 21.49 -8.50
N GLU A 329 -0.87 21.70 -7.34
CA GLU A 329 -0.27 20.63 -6.55
C GLU A 329 -1.28 20.07 -5.53
N CYS A 330 -1.42 18.75 -5.51
CA CYS A 330 -2.18 18.02 -4.50
C CYS A 330 -1.27 17.49 -3.39
N ALA A 331 -1.87 17.02 -2.29
CA ALA A 331 -1.15 16.29 -1.27
C ALA A 331 -0.60 14.95 -1.81
N GLU A 332 0.40 14.39 -1.13
CA GLU A 332 0.91 13.04 -1.43
C GLU A 332 -0.23 12.01 -1.34
N GLY A 333 -0.25 11.04 -2.27
CA GLY A 333 -1.36 10.09 -2.46
C GLY A 333 -2.55 10.62 -3.29
N TYR A 334 -2.52 11.88 -3.76
CA TYR A 334 -3.59 12.48 -4.56
C TYR A 334 -3.12 13.03 -5.91
N THR A 335 -3.98 12.96 -6.92
CA THR A 335 -3.76 13.53 -8.26
C THR A 335 -4.76 14.65 -8.56
N TYR A 336 -4.36 15.66 -9.33
CA TYR A 336 -5.23 16.79 -9.65
C TYR A 336 -6.06 16.53 -10.91
N ASN A 337 -7.38 16.43 -10.77
CA ASN A 337 -8.29 16.31 -11.89
C ASN A 337 -8.74 17.71 -12.38
N SER A 338 -8.25 18.12 -13.55
CA SER A 338 -8.56 19.43 -14.15
C SER A 338 -10.03 19.63 -14.54
N THR A 339 -10.82 18.55 -14.64
CA THR A 339 -12.24 18.59 -15.01
C THR A 339 -13.13 18.79 -13.78
N SER A 340 -12.85 18.07 -12.69
CA SER A 340 -13.55 18.23 -11.41
C SER A 340 -13.00 19.37 -10.56
N LYS A 341 -11.80 19.88 -10.88
CA LYS A 341 -11.03 20.89 -10.12
C LYS A 341 -10.78 20.49 -8.66
N ASN A 342 -10.52 19.22 -8.43
CA ASN A 342 -10.25 18.68 -7.10
C ASN A 342 -9.06 17.72 -7.12
N CYS A 343 -8.49 17.52 -5.93
CA CYS A 343 -7.59 16.39 -5.69
C CYS A 343 -8.42 15.10 -5.57
N GLU A 344 -8.14 14.14 -6.43
CA GLU A 344 -8.75 12.81 -6.43
C GLU A 344 -7.72 11.78 -5.94
N ASP A 345 -8.22 10.79 -5.22
CA ASP A 345 -7.43 9.75 -4.54
C ASP A 345 -6.73 8.85 -5.57
N ILE A 346 -5.44 8.58 -5.40
CA ILE A 346 -4.71 7.65 -6.28
C ILE A 346 -4.87 6.24 -5.73
N ASP A 347 -5.70 5.40 -6.38
CA ASP A 347 -5.82 3.99 -6.01
C ASP A 347 -4.58 3.20 -6.47
N GLU A 348 -3.55 3.11 -5.61
CA GLU A 348 -2.32 2.38 -5.95
C GLU A 348 -2.52 0.86 -6.01
N CYS A 349 -3.68 0.34 -5.59
CA CYS A 349 -3.98 -1.08 -5.72
C CYS A 349 -4.24 -1.51 -7.17
N VAL A 350 -4.59 -0.57 -8.06
CA VAL A 350 -4.79 -0.83 -9.50
C VAL A 350 -3.52 -1.39 -10.16
N GLU A 351 -2.34 -0.91 -9.75
CA GLU A 351 -1.04 -1.33 -10.27
C GLU A 351 -0.49 -2.61 -9.60
N ASN A 352 -1.31 -3.33 -8.82
CA ASN A 352 -0.96 -4.59 -8.15
C ASN A 352 0.31 -4.49 -7.27
N VAL A 353 0.46 -3.38 -6.54
CA VAL A 353 1.67 -3.02 -5.78
C VAL A 353 1.96 -3.96 -4.58
N CYS A 354 0.96 -4.71 -4.11
CA CYS A 354 1.08 -5.68 -3.02
C CYS A 354 1.15 -7.12 -3.54
N ALA A 355 1.95 -7.99 -2.90
CA ALA A 355 2.10 -9.39 -3.31
C ALA A 355 0.89 -10.29 -3.01
N GLN A 356 -0.08 -9.85 -2.19
CA GLN A 356 -1.32 -10.57 -1.90
C GLN A 356 -2.53 -9.62 -1.89
N LEU A 357 -3.01 -9.16 -0.72
CA LEU A 357 -4.12 -8.21 -0.66
C LEU A 357 -3.59 -6.78 -0.59
N CYS A 358 -4.15 -5.90 -1.43
CA CYS A 358 -4.04 -4.46 -1.31
C CYS A 358 -5.39 -3.89 -0.83
N VAL A 359 -5.35 -2.89 0.05
CA VAL A 359 -6.51 -2.09 0.42
C VAL A 359 -6.14 -0.62 0.27
N ASN A 360 -6.81 0.10 -0.63
CA ASN A 360 -6.64 1.55 -0.78
C ASN A 360 -7.35 2.28 0.38
N SER A 361 -6.82 3.43 0.80
CA SER A 361 -7.45 4.36 1.74
C SER A 361 -7.02 5.80 1.42
N PRO A 362 -7.77 6.84 1.85
CA PRO A 362 -7.53 8.20 1.39
C PRO A 362 -6.08 8.68 1.60
N GLY A 363 -5.35 8.87 0.50
CA GLY A 363 -3.95 9.28 0.45
C GLY A 363 -2.91 8.19 0.75
N SER A 364 -3.29 6.91 0.89
CA SER A 364 -2.36 5.78 1.08
C SER A 364 -3.06 4.40 1.00
N TYR A 365 -2.46 3.46 0.27
CA TYR A 365 -2.73 2.02 0.38
C TYR A 365 -2.15 1.34 1.63
N SER A 366 -2.52 0.06 1.82
CA SER A 366 -1.93 -0.88 2.78
C SER A 366 -1.94 -2.31 2.23
N CYS A 367 -0.80 -3.01 2.36
CA CYS A 367 -0.65 -4.40 1.94
C CYS A 367 -0.86 -5.39 3.10
N TYR A 368 -1.55 -6.50 2.83
CA TYR A 368 -1.85 -7.54 3.82
C TYR A 368 -1.52 -8.94 3.27
N CYS A 369 -0.92 -9.78 4.11
CA CYS A 369 -0.56 -11.17 3.81
C CYS A 369 -1.43 -12.16 4.60
N ASP A 370 -1.68 -13.33 4.02
CA ASP A 370 -2.47 -14.39 4.66
C ASP A 370 -1.65 -15.16 5.71
N GLY A 371 -1.75 -14.70 6.95
CA GLY A 371 -1.12 -15.33 8.11
C GLY A 371 -1.65 -16.73 8.42
N LYS A 372 -2.87 -17.08 8.03
CA LYS A 372 -3.41 -18.44 8.23
C LYS A 372 -2.74 -19.46 7.30
N LYS A 373 -2.22 -19.00 6.16
CA LYS A 373 -1.33 -19.77 5.28
C LYS A 373 0.16 -19.67 5.68
N GLY A 374 0.48 -19.01 6.79
CA GLY A 374 1.84 -18.89 7.32
C GLY A 374 2.67 -17.74 6.73
N PHE A 375 2.05 -16.70 6.17
CA PHE A 375 2.75 -15.53 5.64
C PHE A 375 2.67 -14.30 6.54
N LYS A 376 3.75 -13.52 6.59
CA LYS A 376 3.82 -12.17 7.18
C LYS A 376 4.25 -11.16 6.13
N LEU A 377 3.97 -9.88 6.36
CA LEU A 377 4.44 -8.79 5.51
C LEU A 377 5.95 -8.60 5.68
N SER A 378 6.68 -8.43 4.59
CA SER A 378 8.14 -8.22 4.61
C SER A 378 8.51 -6.78 4.95
N LYS A 379 9.81 -6.54 5.17
CA LYS A 379 10.37 -5.22 5.54
C LYS A 379 10.22 -4.15 4.44
N ASP A 380 9.82 -4.53 3.23
CA ASP A 380 9.44 -3.62 2.14
C ASP A 380 7.99 -3.10 2.21
N MET A 381 7.19 -3.61 3.16
CA MET A 381 5.75 -3.34 3.34
C MET A 381 4.87 -3.74 2.13
N LYS A 382 5.36 -4.60 1.22
CA LYS A 382 4.66 -4.99 -0.03
C LYS A 382 4.69 -6.47 -0.33
N SER A 383 5.84 -7.10 -0.12
CA SER A 383 6.07 -8.53 -0.32
C SER A 383 5.59 -9.34 0.87
N CYS A 384 5.23 -10.61 0.63
CA CYS A 384 4.89 -11.56 1.69
C CYS A 384 6.00 -12.60 1.86
N GLU A 385 6.49 -12.76 3.07
CA GLU A 385 7.49 -13.76 3.45
C GLU A 385 6.91 -14.78 4.46
N ALA A 386 7.59 -15.89 4.69
CA ALA A 386 7.13 -16.91 5.63
C ALA A 386 7.30 -16.47 7.09
N VAL A 387 6.30 -16.76 7.94
CA VAL A 387 6.39 -16.63 9.40
C VAL A 387 7.53 -17.54 9.88
N THR A 388 8.58 -16.97 10.47
CA THR A 388 9.83 -17.70 10.70
C THR A 388 9.83 -18.36 12.08
N ALA A 389 10.19 -19.65 12.10
CA ALA A 389 10.39 -20.41 13.32
C ALA A 389 11.73 -20.03 13.98
N CYS A 390 11.68 -19.61 15.24
CA CYS A 390 12.81 -19.02 15.97
C CYS A 390 13.24 -19.81 17.22
N THR A 391 12.35 -20.64 17.80
CA THR A 391 12.69 -21.51 18.94
C THR A 391 12.46 -22.98 18.54
N PRO A 392 13.50 -23.82 18.41
CA PRO A 392 13.33 -25.21 17.99
C PRO A 392 12.65 -26.05 19.09
N LEU A 393 11.51 -26.66 18.76
CA LEU A 393 10.73 -27.49 19.69
C LEU A 393 11.02 -28.97 19.50
N ASN A 394 11.18 -29.71 20.59
CA ASN A 394 11.15 -31.17 20.55
C ASN A 394 9.70 -31.63 20.34
N LEU A 395 9.37 -31.92 19.08
CA LEU A 395 8.08 -32.45 18.65
C LEU A 395 8.10 -33.98 18.42
N GLU A 396 9.09 -34.69 18.97
CA GLU A 396 9.22 -36.14 18.85
C GLU A 396 7.99 -36.85 19.40
N LYS A 397 7.43 -37.77 18.61
CA LYS A 397 6.27 -38.60 18.92
C LYS A 397 6.66 -40.07 18.97
N ASN A 398 6.04 -40.85 19.85
CA ASN A 398 6.30 -42.29 19.96
C ASN A 398 4.99 -43.09 19.87
N TYR A 399 4.99 -44.13 19.02
CA TYR A 399 3.82 -44.95 18.69
C TYR A 399 3.38 -45.93 19.78
N GLU A 400 4.13 -46.07 20.88
CA GLU A 400 3.75 -46.86 22.06
C GLU A 400 3.08 -46.00 23.15
N LEU A 401 2.93 -44.69 22.89
CA LEU A 401 2.38 -43.71 23.83
C LEU A 401 1.04 -43.16 23.31
N LEU A 402 -0.07 -43.61 23.90
CA LEU A 402 -1.42 -43.16 23.52
C LEU A 402 -1.73 -41.79 24.13
N TYR A 403 -1.96 -40.80 23.26
CA TYR A 403 -2.43 -39.47 23.62
C TYR A 403 -3.94 -39.47 23.85
N LEU A 404 -4.37 -38.91 24.99
CA LEU A 404 -5.77 -39.00 25.44
C LEU A 404 -6.67 -37.86 24.93
N ALA A 405 -6.10 -36.70 24.58
CA ALA A 405 -6.86 -35.57 24.02
C ALA A 405 -6.73 -35.49 22.48
N GLU A 406 -6.83 -36.62 21.77
CA GLU A 406 -6.85 -36.64 20.28
C GLU A 406 -8.02 -35.82 19.70
N GLN A 407 -9.15 -35.76 20.41
CA GLN A 407 -10.35 -35.05 19.95
C GLN A 407 -10.98 -34.21 21.05
N PHE A 408 -11.20 -32.93 20.77
CA PHE A 408 -11.78 -31.97 21.73
C PHE A 408 -13.23 -32.28 22.15
N ILE A 409 -13.93 -33.14 21.43
CA ILE A 409 -15.34 -33.48 21.68
C ILE A 409 -15.56 -34.48 22.83
N GLY A 410 -14.52 -34.92 23.53
CA GLY A 410 -14.63 -35.79 24.73
C GLY A 410 -15.15 -37.21 24.43
N ILE A 411 -15.10 -37.63 23.17
CA ILE A 411 -15.45 -38.99 22.74
C ILE A 411 -14.25 -39.92 22.97
N PRO A 412 -14.45 -41.13 23.49
CA PRO A 412 -13.38 -42.11 23.74
C PRO A 412 -12.42 -42.32 22.57
N VAL A 413 -11.13 -42.13 22.83
CA VAL A 413 -10.02 -42.34 21.88
C VAL A 413 -9.89 -43.80 21.48
N LEU A 414 -10.25 -44.73 22.38
CA LEU A 414 -10.36 -46.17 22.11
C LEU A 414 -11.65 -46.73 22.69
N TYR A 415 -12.17 -47.77 22.02
CA TYR A 415 -13.30 -48.58 22.47
C TYR A 415 -12.94 -50.06 22.31
N LEU A 416 -13.09 -50.82 23.39
CA LEU A 416 -12.79 -52.26 23.46
C LEU A 416 -14.03 -53.00 23.97
N LYS A 417 -14.33 -54.16 23.38
CA LYS A 417 -15.38 -55.07 23.90
C LYS A 417 -14.74 -56.39 24.31
N PHE A 418 -14.95 -56.78 25.56
CA PHE A 418 -14.49 -58.05 26.11
C PHE A 418 -15.66 -59.03 26.24
N LYS A 419 -15.42 -60.31 25.96
CA LYS A 419 -16.29 -61.45 26.29
C LYS A 419 -15.43 -62.54 26.92
N LEU A 420 -15.49 -62.66 28.23
CA LEU A 420 -14.55 -63.45 29.05
C LEU A 420 -15.30 -64.46 29.94
N PRO A 421 -14.62 -65.48 30.50
CA PRO A 421 -15.24 -66.40 31.45
C PRO A 421 -15.83 -65.66 32.66
N ASN A 422 -16.95 -66.15 33.20
CA ASN A 422 -17.65 -65.54 34.34
C ASN A 422 -16.83 -65.39 35.63
N VAL A 423 -15.75 -66.16 35.80
CA VAL A 423 -14.80 -66.04 36.92
C VAL A 423 -13.87 -64.81 36.83
N THR A 424 -13.88 -64.09 35.70
CA THR A 424 -13.03 -62.92 35.48
C THR A 424 -13.53 -61.72 36.29
N ARG A 425 -12.65 -61.11 37.08
CA ARG A 425 -12.89 -59.84 37.78
C ARG A 425 -12.28 -58.66 37.01
N PHE A 426 -12.82 -57.46 37.17
CA PHE A 426 -12.31 -56.25 36.54
C PHE A 426 -10.88 -55.95 36.99
N THR A 427 -10.00 -55.76 36.01
CA THR A 427 -8.59 -55.44 36.21
C THR A 427 -8.14 -54.46 35.14
N ALA A 428 -7.44 -53.41 35.55
CA ALA A 428 -6.79 -52.45 34.66
C ALA A 428 -5.48 -51.99 35.28
N GLU A 429 -4.35 -52.28 34.62
CA GLU A 429 -3.02 -51.77 34.99
C GLU A 429 -2.43 -51.02 33.78
N PHE A 430 -1.84 -49.85 34.01
CA PHE A 430 -1.16 -49.06 32.97
C PHE A 430 -0.26 -47.97 33.55
N ASP A 431 0.72 -47.54 32.75
CA ASP A 431 1.52 -46.35 33.01
C ASP A 431 0.77 -45.11 32.52
N PHE A 432 0.67 -44.07 33.35
CA PHE A 432 -0.02 -42.81 33.03
C PHE A 432 0.80 -41.58 33.42
N ARG A 433 0.68 -40.50 32.64
CA ARG A 433 1.21 -39.16 32.98
C ARG A 433 0.30 -38.05 32.48
N THR A 434 0.28 -36.92 33.18
CA THR A 434 -0.39 -35.68 32.75
C THR A 434 0.10 -34.46 33.56
N TYR A 435 -0.26 -33.25 33.13
CA TYR A 435 -0.30 -32.04 33.97
C TYR A 435 -1.74 -31.58 34.28
N ASP A 436 -2.73 -32.22 33.67
CA ASP A 436 -4.16 -31.91 33.77
C ASP A 436 -4.72 -32.17 35.18
N ALA A 437 -5.73 -31.41 35.59
CA ALA A 437 -6.30 -31.50 36.94
C ALA A 437 -7.60 -32.29 37.01
N GLU A 438 -8.35 -32.37 35.91
CA GLU A 438 -9.59 -33.12 35.78
C GLU A 438 -9.54 -33.97 34.50
N GLY A 439 -10.43 -34.95 34.35
CA GLY A 439 -10.57 -35.71 33.11
C GLY A 439 -10.86 -37.19 33.30
N VAL A 440 -11.42 -37.83 32.26
CA VAL A 440 -11.75 -39.26 32.31
C VAL A 440 -10.63 -40.10 31.71
N ILE A 441 -10.02 -40.98 32.51
CA ILE A 441 -8.98 -41.91 32.04
C ILE A 441 -9.64 -43.13 31.37
N LEU A 442 -10.60 -43.76 32.07
CA LEU A 442 -11.28 -44.98 31.64
C LEU A 442 -12.72 -45.01 32.15
N TYR A 443 -13.67 -45.36 31.29
CA TYR A 443 -15.04 -45.71 31.67
C TYR A 443 -15.35 -47.13 31.15
N ALA A 444 -15.89 -48.00 31.99
CA ALA A 444 -16.27 -49.35 31.63
C ALA A 444 -17.69 -49.69 32.09
N GLU A 445 -18.47 -50.36 31.24
CA GLU A 445 -19.87 -50.70 31.52
C GLU A 445 -20.18 -52.16 31.18
N SER A 446 -21.25 -52.69 31.77
CA SER A 446 -21.85 -53.97 31.39
C SER A 446 -22.40 -53.91 29.96
N PHE A 447 -22.62 -55.07 29.34
CA PHE A 447 -23.21 -55.13 28.00
C PHE A 447 -24.57 -54.40 27.91
N ASP A 448 -25.41 -54.52 28.93
CA ASP A 448 -26.71 -53.84 29.06
C ASP A 448 -26.62 -52.37 29.55
N SER A 449 -25.44 -51.88 29.89
CA SER A 449 -25.17 -50.52 30.43
C SER A 449 -25.88 -50.20 31.76
N THR A 450 -26.31 -51.23 32.51
CA THR A 450 -26.97 -51.07 33.82
C THR A 450 -25.99 -50.80 34.95
N ALA A 451 -24.78 -51.38 34.86
CA ALA A 451 -23.69 -51.27 35.81
C ALA A 451 -22.42 -50.74 35.12
N TRP A 452 -21.65 -49.91 35.82
CA TRP A 452 -20.48 -49.22 35.26
C TRP A 452 -19.47 -48.80 36.34
N ILE A 453 -18.22 -48.59 35.91
CA ILE A 453 -17.14 -47.98 36.69
C ILE A 453 -16.46 -46.89 35.85
N LEU A 454 -16.11 -45.80 36.51
CA LEU A 454 -15.38 -44.65 36.00
C LEU A 454 -14.09 -44.49 36.81
N LEU A 455 -12.97 -44.38 36.11
CA LEU A 455 -11.66 -44.01 36.62
C LEU A 455 -11.27 -42.66 36.00
N ALA A 456 -11.09 -41.66 36.85
CA ALA A 456 -10.91 -40.27 36.44
C ALA A 456 -9.89 -39.54 37.32
N LEU A 457 -9.54 -38.32 36.91
CA LEU A 457 -8.85 -37.33 37.71
C LEU A 457 -9.81 -36.26 38.22
N ARG A 458 -9.54 -35.77 39.43
CA ARG A 458 -10.06 -34.50 39.92
C ARG A 458 -9.12 -33.90 40.96
N ASP A 459 -8.88 -32.59 40.89
CA ASP A 459 -7.88 -31.89 41.70
C ASP A 459 -6.48 -32.56 41.60
N GLY A 460 -6.18 -33.15 40.43
CA GLY A 460 -4.97 -33.94 40.16
C GLY A 460 -4.93 -35.33 40.80
N LYS A 461 -5.95 -35.74 41.56
CA LYS A 461 -6.03 -37.03 42.29
C LYS A 461 -6.96 -38.02 41.58
N ILE A 462 -6.78 -39.31 41.83
CA ILE A 462 -7.68 -40.33 41.27
C ILE A 462 -9.06 -40.28 41.94
N GLU A 463 -10.10 -40.20 41.12
CA GLU A 463 -11.52 -40.35 41.49
C GLU A 463 -12.08 -41.62 40.83
N ILE A 464 -12.55 -42.56 41.65
CA ILE A 464 -13.39 -43.68 41.22
C ILE A 464 -14.86 -43.29 41.43
N GLN A 465 -15.69 -43.52 40.42
CA GLN A 465 -17.14 -43.58 40.59
C GLN A 465 -17.62 -44.95 40.06
N PHE A 466 -18.57 -45.60 40.72
CA PHE A 466 -19.19 -46.81 40.17
C PHE A 466 -20.67 -46.94 40.54
N LYS A 467 -21.35 -47.77 39.74
CA LYS A 467 -22.72 -48.23 39.92
C LYS A 467 -22.76 -49.73 39.64
N ASN A 468 -23.26 -50.53 40.57
CA ASN A 468 -23.63 -51.92 40.33
C ASN A 468 -25.09 -52.18 40.77
N GLU A 469 -25.52 -53.43 40.82
CA GLU A 469 -26.89 -53.79 41.24
C GLU A 469 -27.14 -53.61 42.75
N PHE A 470 -26.09 -53.42 43.55
CA PHE A 470 -26.15 -53.26 45.00
C PHE A 470 -26.03 -51.79 45.46
N GLY A 471 -25.56 -50.87 44.61
CA GLY A 471 -25.51 -49.45 44.94
C GLY A 471 -24.70 -48.57 43.98
N THR A 472 -24.48 -47.32 44.40
CA THR A 472 -23.59 -46.35 43.76
C THR A 472 -22.58 -45.83 44.77
N LYS A 473 -21.36 -45.49 44.32
CA LYS A 473 -20.32 -44.96 45.19
C LYS A 473 -19.35 -44.07 44.43
N VAL A 474 -18.84 -43.05 45.11
CA VAL A 474 -17.74 -42.18 44.66
C VAL A 474 -16.65 -42.22 45.72
N THR A 475 -15.39 -42.26 45.33
CA THR A 475 -14.25 -42.16 46.24
C THR A 475 -13.07 -41.55 45.50
N SER A 476 -12.54 -40.44 46.02
CA SER A 476 -11.39 -39.73 45.46
C SER A 476 -10.26 -39.73 46.50
N GLY A 477 -9.03 -40.02 46.11
CA GLY A 477 -7.95 -40.29 47.06
C GLY A 477 -6.57 -40.46 46.45
N GLY A 478 -5.61 -40.79 47.31
CA GLY A 478 -4.18 -40.76 47.00
C GLY A 478 -3.58 -39.34 46.99
N LYS A 479 -2.33 -39.24 46.51
CA LYS A 479 -1.66 -37.97 46.21
C LYS A 479 -2.11 -37.47 44.84
N ALA A 480 -1.87 -36.19 44.54
CA ALA A 480 -2.01 -35.69 43.18
C ALA A 480 -0.88 -36.28 42.30
N ILE A 481 -1.19 -36.63 41.05
CA ILE A 481 -0.28 -37.28 40.09
C ILE A 481 -0.14 -36.48 38.78
N ASN A 482 -0.59 -35.22 38.76
CA ASN A 482 -0.49 -34.32 37.62
C ASN A 482 0.80 -33.47 37.63
N ASP A 483 1.90 -34.15 37.90
CA ASP A 483 3.27 -33.62 37.99
C ASP A 483 4.07 -33.80 36.68
N GLY A 484 3.48 -34.40 35.65
CA GLY A 484 4.12 -34.73 34.37
C GLY A 484 4.93 -36.02 34.36
N LEU A 485 5.08 -36.70 35.51
CA LEU A 485 5.84 -37.94 35.65
C LEU A 485 4.99 -39.16 35.29
N TRP A 486 5.66 -40.28 35.01
CA TRP A 486 4.99 -41.57 34.77
C TRP A 486 4.67 -42.28 36.10
N HIS A 487 3.39 -42.50 36.34
CA HIS A 487 2.86 -43.24 37.50
C HIS A 487 2.23 -44.56 37.02
N ILE A 488 2.59 -45.67 37.65
CA ILE A 488 1.91 -46.96 37.42
C ILE A 488 0.60 -46.94 38.20
N ILE A 489 -0.54 -47.06 37.52
CA ILE A 489 -1.87 -47.14 38.13
C ILE A 489 -2.37 -48.58 37.96
N SER A 490 -2.86 -49.20 39.04
CA SER A 490 -3.68 -50.42 38.93
C SER A 490 -5.03 -50.26 39.63
N VAL A 491 -6.07 -50.84 39.05
CA VAL A 491 -7.41 -50.99 39.62
C VAL A 491 -7.79 -52.46 39.55
N GLU A 492 -8.10 -53.04 40.71
CA GLU A 492 -8.34 -54.47 40.90
C GLU A 492 -9.64 -54.70 41.67
N GLU A 493 -10.59 -55.40 41.06
CA GLU A 493 -11.79 -55.89 41.74
C GLU A 493 -11.43 -57.12 42.61
N LEU A 494 -11.52 -56.93 43.92
CA LEU A 494 -11.43 -57.99 44.93
C LEU A 494 -12.85 -58.45 45.32
N GLU A 495 -12.97 -59.37 46.26
CA GLU A 495 -14.24 -60.06 46.54
C GLU A 495 -15.34 -59.17 47.14
N HIS A 496 -14.94 -58.18 47.95
CA HIS A 496 -15.83 -57.25 48.65
C HIS A 496 -15.35 -55.78 48.54
N SER A 497 -14.35 -55.51 47.69
CA SER A 497 -13.74 -54.18 47.57
C SER A 497 -13.04 -53.99 46.23
N ILE A 498 -12.93 -52.74 45.78
CA ILE A 498 -12.09 -52.35 44.64
C ILE A 498 -10.81 -51.74 45.23
N SER A 499 -9.66 -52.31 44.89
CA SER A 499 -8.35 -51.81 45.28
C SER A 499 -7.81 -50.90 44.17
N VAL A 500 -7.34 -49.71 44.53
CA VAL A 500 -6.63 -48.80 43.62
C VAL A 500 -5.21 -48.61 44.14
N LYS A 501 -4.22 -48.84 43.27
CA LYS A 501 -2.80 -48.71 43.59
C LYS A 501 -2.15 -47.66 42.70
N ILE A 502 -1.20 -46.93 43.27
CA ILE A 502 -0.30 -46.02 42.55
C ILE A 502 1.13 -46.43 42.90
N ALA A 503 1.99 -46.62 41.90
CA ALA A 503 3.34 -47.17 42.07
C ALA A 503 3.38 -48.50 42.86
N LYS A 504 2.31 -49.31 42.72
CA LYS A 504 2.04 -50.57 43.46
C LYS A 504 1.66 -50.42 44.94
N GLU A 505 1.68 -49.21 45.51
CA GLU A 505 1.14 -48.92 46.85
C GLU A 505 -0.39 -48.75 46.79
N ALA A 506 -1.14 -49.39 47.68
CA ALA A 506 -2.60 -49.27 47.73
C ALA A 506 -3.03 -47.91 48.32
N VAL A 507 -3.58 -47.04 47.48
CA VAL A 507 -4.00 -45.67 47.86
C VAL A 507 -5.49 -45.57 48.22
N MET A 508 -6.31 -46.51 47.73
CA MET A 508 -7.73 -46.61 48.09
C MET A 508 -8.16 -48.09 48.16
N SER A 509 -8.99 -48.41 49.14
CA SER A 509 -9.78 -49.65 49.17
C SER A 509 -11.25 -49.28 49.34
N ILE A 510 -12.05 -49.61 48.33
CA ILE A 510 -13.42 -49.11 48.19
C ILE A 510 -14.37 -50.28 48.34
N ASN A 511 -15.00 -50.45 49.50
CA ASN A 511 -15.96 -51.54 49.72
C ASN A 511 -17.02 -51.57 48.60
N SER A 512 -17.16 -52.72 47.95
CA SER A 512 -18.11 -53.02 46.89
C SER A 512 -18.90 -54.26 47.31
N PRO A 513 -20.18 -54.13 47.70
CA PRO A 513 -21.06 -55.28 47.84
C PRO A 513 -21.27 -55.90 46.46
N GLY A 514 -20.87 -57.16 46.30
CA GLY A 514 -20.97 -57.91 45.04
C GLY A 514 -20.06 -57.40 43.92
N THR A 515 -20.17 -58.07 42.77
CA THR A 515 -19.38 -57.79 41.57
C THR A 515 -19.74 -56.47 40.90
N LEU A 516 -18.77 -55.86 40.21
CA LEU A 516 -18.95 -54.63 39.42
C LEU A 516 -19.87 -54.81 38.23
N PHE A 517 -19.79 -55.95 37.54
CA PHE A 517 -20.52 -56.20 36.30
C PHE A 517 -21.43 -57.42 36.38
N LYS A 518 -22.62 -57.27 35.80
CA LYS A 518 -23.60 -58.35 35.68
C LYS A 518 -23.17 -59.37 34.63
N GLN A 519 -23.19 -60.65 35.02
CA GLN A 519 -22.89 -61.77 34.13
C GLN A 519 -24.06 -62.07 33.20
N SER A 520 -23.78 -62.52 31.97
CA SER A 520 -24.80 -62.88 30.98
C SER A 520 -24.42 -64.17 30.25
N GLN A 521 -25.35 -65.14 30.22
CA GLN A 521 -25.19 -66.43 29.52
C GLN A 521 -23.89 -67.21 29.89
N GLY A 522 -23.39 -67.06 31.12
CA GLY A 522 -22.14 -67.70 31.59
C GLY A 522 -20.86 -66.96 31.22
N PHE A 523 -20.95 -65.77 30.60
CA PHE A 523 -19.81 -64.91 30.27
C PHE A 523 -19.91 -63.55 30.98
N LEU A 524 -18.76 -62.93 31.20
CA LEU A 524 -18.64 -61.50 31.45
C LEU A 524 -18.55 -60.80 30.09
N GLU A 525 -19.55 -59.98 29.74
CA GLU A 525 -19.49 -59.06 28.61
C GLU A 525 -19.45 -57.61 29.08
N THR A 526 -18.33 -56.93 28.82
CA THR A 526 -18.10 -55.53 29.20
C THR A 526 -17.54 -54.72 28.03
N LYS A 527 -17.89 -53.42 28.04
CA LYS A 527 -17.42 -52.40 27.10
C LYS A 527 -16.48 -51.49 27.87
N VAL A 528 -15.26 -51.28 27.38
CA VAL A 528 -14.27 -50.37 27.98
C VAL A 528 -13.99 -49.24 26.98
N TYR A 529 -13.98 -48.02 27.51
CA TYR A 529 -13.79 -46.77 26.79
C TYR A 529 -12.62 -46.03 27.44
N ILE A 530 -11.61 -45.65 26.64
CA ILE A 530 -10.42 -44.93 27.12
C ILE A 530 -10.51 -43.47 26.69
N ALA A 531 -10.18 -42.54 27.59
CA ALA A 531 -10.13 -41.11 27.34
C ALA A 531 -11.42 -40.51 26.77
N GLY A 532 -12.48 -40.50 27.58
CA GLY A 532 -13.76 -39.88 27.24
C GLY A 532 -14.97 -40.68 27.75
N LEU A 533 -16.17 -40.24 27.37
CA LEU A 533 -17.44 -40.88 27.78
C LEU A 533 -18.32 -41.26 26.56
N PRO A 534 -19.04 -42.40 26.60
CA PRO A 534 -20.04 -42.71 25.59
C PRO A 534 -21.15 -41.65 25.59
N ARG A 535 -21.63 -41.25 24.40
CA ARG A 535 -22.61 -40.15 24.19
C ARG A 535 -23.93 -40.26 24.98
N LYS A 536 -24.22 -41.39 25.62
CA LYS A 536 -25.44 -41.65 26.41
C LYS A 536 -25.24 -41.53 27.93
N VAL A 537 -24.01 -41.32 28.41
CA VAL A 537 -23.63 -41.46 29.84
C VAL A 537 -23.68 -40.14 30.61
N GLY A 538 -23.65 -38.97 29.94
CA GLY A 538 -23.49 -37.67 30.60
C GLY A 538 -24.39 -37.44 31.81
N SER A 539 -25.70 -37.65 31.68
CA SER A 539 -26.67 -37.44 32.78
C SER A 539 -26.79 -38.61 33.78
N THR A 540 -26.03 -39.70 33.63
CA THR A 540 -26.12 -40.88 34.50
C THR A 540 -24.95 -41.06 35.48
N LEU A 541 -23.90 -40.22 35.37
CA LEU A 541 -22.80 -40.17 36.34
C LEU A 541 -23.27 -39.63 37.70
N VAL A 542 -22.69 -40.17 38.78
CA VAL A 542 -23.04 -39.79 40.17
C VAL A 542 -22.54 -38.39 40.51
N LYS A 543 -21.34 -38.03 40.00
CA LYS A 543 -20.77 -36.69 40.09
C LYS A 543 -20.26 -36.29 38.71
N GLN A 544 -20.74 -35.17 38.19
CA GLN A 544 -20.38 -34.67 36.86
C GLN A 544 -18.88 -34.37 36.77
N ILE A 545 -18.33 -34.45 35.56
CA ILE A 545 -16.91 -34.29 35.27
C ILE A 545 -16.73 -33.79 33.84
N ASN A 546 -15.71 -32.97 33.58
CA ASN A 546 -15.26 -32.74 32.21
C ASN A 546 -14.56 -34.03 31.70
N PRO A 547 -14.98 -34.63 30.56
CA PRO A 547 -14.38 -35.87 30.07
C PRO A 547 -13.06 -35.69 29.31
N ARG A 548 -12.70 -34.45 28.96
CA ARG A 548 -11.43 -34.10 28.28
C ARG A 548 -10.25 -34.35 29.22
N LEU A 549 -9.09 -34.71 28.66
CA LEU A 549 -7.89 -35.03 29.45
C LEU A 549 -6.62 -34.94 28.59
N ASP A 550 -5.77 -33.93 28.81
CA ASP A 550 -4.43 -33.84 28.19
C ASP A 550 -3.44 -34.78 28.92
N GLY A 551 -3.70 -36.08 28.78
CA GLY A 551 -2.91 -37.17 29.36
C GLY A 551 -2.24 -38.05 28.32
N CYS A 552 -1.42 -38.97 28.82
CA CYS A 552 -0.72 -39.97 28.03
C CYS A 552 -0.68 -41.31 28.76
N ILE A 553 -0.96 -42.42 28.05
CA ILE A 553 -0.91 -43.79 28.58
C ILE A 553 0.09 -44.64 27.79
N ARG A 554 0.76 -45.58 28.46
CA ARG A 554 1.50 -46.69 27.83
C ARG A 554 1.35 -47.97 28.66
N ALA A 555 1.94 -49.07 28.17
CA ALA A 555 2.12 -50.32 28.93
C ALA A 555 0.84 -50.89 29.59
N TRP A 556 -0.31 -50.83 28.91
CA TRP A 556 -1.57 -51.33 29.47
C TRP A 556 -1.66 -52.85 29.53
N ASN A 557 -2.38 -53.32 30.53
CA ASN A 557 -2.97 -54.63 30.65
C ASN A 557 -4.41 -54.48 31.15
N LEU A 558 -5.39 -54.74 30.27
CA LEU A 558 -6.81 -54.65 30.60
C LEU A 558 -7.42 -56.05 30.66
N MET A 559 -8.21 -56.33 31.70
CA MET A 559 -8.88 -57.62 31.94
C MET A 559 -7.93 -58.84 31.91
N ASN A 560 -6.65 -58.64 32.23
CA ASN A 560 -5.56 -59.62 32.06
C ASN A 560 -5.43 -60.22 30.64
N GLN A 561 -5.81 -59.47 29.61
CA GLN A 561 -5.68 -59.86 28.19
C GLN A 561 -4.41 -59.30 27.52
N GLY A 562 -3.56 -58.56 28.25
CA GLY A 562 -2.35 -57.94 27.70
C GLY A 562 -2.65 -56.76 26.77
N HIS A 563 -1.87 -56.63 25.69
CA HIS A 563 -1.84 -55.45 24.81
C HIS A 563 -2.29 -55.69 23.35
N SER A 564 -2.69 -56.93 23.00
CA SER A 564 -2.94 -57.34 21.61
C SER A 564 -4.15 -56.64 20.98
N GLY A 565 -4.01 -56.17 19.74
CA GLY A 565 -5.08 -55.51 18.98
C GLY A 565 -5.26 -54.02 19.29
N VAL A 566 -4.54 -53.48 20.29
CA VAL A 566 -4.59 -52.06 20.65
C VAL A 566 -3.34 -51.31 20.19
N LYS A 567 -2.17 -51.95 20.17
CA LYS A 567 -0.88 -51.35 19.73
C LYS A 567 -0.95 -50.93 18.26
N GLU A 568 -1.59 -51.77 17.46
CA GLU A 568 -1.89 -51.61 16.05
C GLU A 568 -2.71 -50.33 15.82
N VAL A 569 -3.76 -50.12 16.63
CA VAL A 569 -4.64 -48.94 16.56
C VAL A 569 -3.93 -47.64 16.99
N ILE A 570 -2.88 -47.69 17.82
CA ILE A 570 -2.00 -46.53 18.02
C ILE A 570 -1.18 -46.28 16.76
N GLN A 571 -0.52 -47.33 16.25
CA GLN A 571 0.43 -47.25 15.13
C GLN A 571 -0.20 -46.71 13.84
N GLU A 572 -1.48 -47.00 13.59
CA GLU A 572 -2.25 -46.46 12.45
C GLU A 572 -2.27 -44.93 12.35
N LYS A 573 -2.15 -44.17 13.47
CA LYS A 573 -2.38 -42.71 13.47
C LYS A 573 -1.43 -41.90 14.34
N GLN A 574 -0.62 -41.05 13.73
CA GLN A 574 0.24 -40.07 14.42
C GLN A 574 -0.51 -39.00 15.23
N SER A 575 -1.84 -38.87 15.08
CA SER A 575 -2.69 -38.06 15.96
C SER A 575 -2.83 -38.68 17.37
N LYS A 576 -2.76 -40.02 17.47
CA LYS A 576 -2.82 -40.78 18.72
C LYS A 576 -1.50 -40.84 19.49
N HIS A 577 -0.40 -40.30 18.95
CA HIS A 577 0.93 -40.43 19.56
C HIS A 577 1.23 -39.26 20.49
N CYS A 578 1.61 -39.54 21.74
CA CYS A 578 2.10 -38.49 22.65
C CYS A 578 3.45 -37.93 22.18
N LEU A 579 3.67 -36.66 22.52
CA LEU A 579 5.02 -36.09 22.56
C LEU A 579 5.88 -36.84 23.59
N VAL A 580 7.15 -37.12 23.29
CA VAL A 580 8.05 -37.84 24.20
C VAL A 580 8.35 -37.01 25.44
N ALA A 581 8.73 -35.74 25.28
CA ALA A 581 9.11 -34.85 26.38
C ALA A 581 8.23 -33.59 26.43
N VAL A 582 7.58 -33.33 27.58
CA VAL A 582 6.66 -32.20 27.79
C VAL A 582 6.83 -31.54 29.16
N GLY A 583 6.74 -30.21 29.17
CA GLY A 583 6.59 -29.37 30.36
C GLY A 583 5.13 -28.92 30.56
N ARG A 584 4.86 -28.29 31.71
CA ARG A 584 3.55 -27.71 32.03
C ARG A 584 3.19 -26.53 31.13
N GLY A 585 1.90 -26.38 30.83
CA GLY A 585 1.31 -25.23 30.14
C GLY A 585 0.78 -25.60 28.77
N SER A 586 -0.07 -24.76 28.20
CA SER A 586 -0.74 -25.04 26.92
C SER A 586 0.19 -24.83 25.73
N PHE A 587 0.00 -25.63 24.67
CA PHE A 587 0.76 -25.51 23.43
C PHE A 587 -0.13 -25.27 22.22
N TYR A 588 0.22 -24.21 21.48
CA TYR A 588 -0.38 -23.83 20.22
C TYR A 588 0.63 -24.14 19.11
N PRO A 589 0.29 -24.99 18.13
CA PRO A 589 1.22 -25.42 17.07
C PRO A 589 1.18 -24.53 15.81
N GLY A 590 0.48 -23.40 15.82
CA GLY A 590 0.30 -22.55 14.63
C GLY A 590 -0.71 -23.09 13.59
N THR A 591 -1.57 -24.07 13.94
CA THR A 591 -2.58 -24.65 13.02
C THR A 591 -4.02 -24.25 13.31
N GLY A 592 -4.28 -23.50 14.38
CA GLY A 592 -5.64 -23.17 14.81
C GLY A 592 -5.70 -22.42 16.13
N MET A 593 -6.92 -22.26 16.65
CA MET A 593 -7.27 -21.39 17.78
C MET A 593 -8.17 -22.08 18.81
N ALA A 594 -8.40 -21.42 19.94
CA ALA A 594 -9.44 -21.76 20.93
C ALA A 594 -10.40 -20.58 21.14
N MET A 595 -11.67 -20.87 21.46
CA MET A 595 -12.77 -19.90 21.53
C MET A 595 -13.49 -19.95 22.88
N PHE A 596 -13.70 -18.80 23.49
CA PHE A 596 -14.36 -18.61 24.78
C PHE A 596 -15.41 -17.49 24.71
N GLN A 597 -16.50 -17.67 25.46
CA GLN A 597 -17.44 -16.60 25.78
C GLN A 597 -17.11 -16.10 27.20
N ILE A 598 -16.49 -14.93 27.30
CA ILE A 598 -16.10 -14.32 28.58
C ILE A 598 -16.95 -13.06 28.79
N ASN A 599 -17.41 -12.85 30.01
CA ASN A 599 -18.07 -11.61 30.42
C ASN A 599 -17.02 -10.64 30.96
N TYR A 600 -16.94 -9.45 30.37
CA TYR A 600 -15.99 -8.39 30.72
C TYR A 600 -16.63 -7.24 31.50
N ASN A 601 -17.95 -7.26 31.74
CA ASN A 601 -18.67 -6.19 32.41
C ASN A 601 -18.17 -6.03 33.86
N ASN A 602 -17.90 -4.79 34.28
CA ASN A 602 -17.29 -4.50 35.58
C ASN A 602 -18.27 -3.77 36.51
N LEU A 603 -19.13 -4.54 37.18
CA LEU A 603 -20.22 -4.02 38.02
C LEU A 603 -19.76 -3.18 39.23
N ASP A 604 -18.49 -3.30 39.63
CA ASP A 604 -17.93 -2.66 40.83
C ASP A 604 -17.18 -1.34 40.53
N SER A 605 -17.30 -0.78 39.31
CA SER A 605 -16.57 0.43 38.92
C SER A 605 -17.38 1.40 38.04
N SER A 606 -16.85 2.61 37.82
CA SER A 606 -17.39 3.58 36.86
C SER A 606 -17.05 3.27 35.39
N GLU A 607 -16.16 2.30 35.13
CA GLU A 607 -15.86 1.80 33.79
C GLU A 607 -16.79 0.61 33.51
N ASP A 608 -17.63 0.71 32.48
CA ASP A 608 -18.71 -0.25 32.18
C ASP A 608 -18.21 -1.71 32.02
N TRP A 609 -16.96 -1.86 31.57
CA TRP A 609 -16.25 -3.12 31.37
C TRP A 609 -14.76 -2.98 31.69
N LEU A 610 -14.11 -4.11 31.96
CA LEU A 610 -12.68 -4.23 32.21
C LEU A 610 -12.10 -5.47 31.52
N ILE A 611 -11.08 -5.24 30.68
CA ILE A 611 -10.27 -6.30 30.09
C ILE A 611 -8.94 -6.31 30.86
N ASN A 612 -8.74 -7.27 31.77
CA ASN A 612 -7.47 -7.51 32.43
C ASN A 612 -6.96 -8.90 32.03
N VAL A 613 -6.05 -8.96 31.06
CA VAL A 613 -5.43 -10.19 30.57
C VAL A 613 -3.99 -10.25 31.08
N THR A 614 -3.58 -11.36 31.69
CA THR A 614 -2.17 -11.65 31.95
C THR A 614 -1.81 -13.02 31.39
N MET A 615 -0.73 -13.11 30.64
CA MET A 615 -0.31 -14.32 29.96
C MET A 615 1.19 -14.57 30.14
N THR A 616 1.55 -15.85 30.30
CA THR A 616 2.94 -16.30 30.32
C THR A 616 3.21 -17.03 29.01
N ILE A 617 4.03 -16.42 28.15
CA ILE A 617 4.28 -16.90 26.79
C ILE A 617 5.70 -17.45 26.63
N ARG A 618 5.86 -18.36 25.66
CA ARG A 618 7.16 -18.77 25.11
C ARG A 618 6.97 -19.07 23.61
N PRO A 619 7.08 -18.06 22.74
CA PRO A 619 6.85 -18.22 21.32
C PRO A 619 7.94 -19.08 20.66
N SER A 620 7.56 -19.68 19.54
CA SER A 620 8.43 -20.46 18.66
C SER A 620 8.41 -19.96 17.21
N THR A 621 7.53 -19.00 16.89
CA THR A 621 7.58 -18.16 15.69
C THR A 621 7.74 -16.68 16.05
N ASP A 622 8.22 -15.88 15.11
CA ASP A 622 8.35 -14.42 15.23
C ASP A 622 7.01 -13.66 15.25
N THR A 623 5.95 -14.26 14.71
CA THR A 623 4.65 -13.60 14.42
C THR A 623 3.49 -14.51 14.83
N GLY A 624 2.40 -13.91 15.34
CA GLY A 624 1.14 -14.62 15.61
C GLY A 624 0.21 -13.92 16.60
N VAL A 625 -1.11 -14.14 16.46
CA VAL A 625 -2.14 -13.58 17.35
C VAL A 625 -2.23 -14.39 18.65
N MET A 626 -1.96 -13.77 19.79
CA MET A 626 -2.01 -14.43 21.10
C MET A 626 -3.42 -14.41 21.70
N PHE A 627 -4.04 -13.23 21.71
CA PHE A 627 -5.38 -13.00 22.24
C PHE A 627 -6.12 -12.02 21.33
N ALA A 628 -7.40 -12.26 21.07
CA ALA A 628 -8.25 -11.32 20.35
C ALA A 628 -9.70 -11.35 20.84
N LEU A 629 -10.38 -10.21 20.68
CA LEU A 629 -11.82 -10.10 20.69
C LEU A 629 -12.33 -9.94 19.26
N VAL A 630 -13.41 -10.64 18.94
CA VAL A 630 -14.05 -10.62 17.63
C VAL A 630 -15.55 -10.35 17.82
N SER A 631 -16.14 -9.50 16.98
CA SER A 631 -17.57 -9.26 16.95
C SER A 631 -18.02 -8.94 15.52
N ASN A 632 -19.03 -9.67 15.02
CA ASN A 632 -19.63 -9.46 13.69
C ASN A 632 -18.60 -9.22 12.56
N GLU A 633 -17.71 -10.19 12.38
CA GLU A 633 -16.59 -10.21 11.39
C GLU A 633 -15.47 -9.15 11.60
N THR A 634 -15.64 -8.20 12.51
CA THR A 634 -14.60 -7.26 12.93
C THR A 634 -13.71 -7.83 14.04
N VAL A 635 -12.51 -7.27 14.21
CA VAL A 635 -11.58 -7.58 15.32
C VAL A 635 -11.39 -6.33 16.20
N PRO A 636 -12.30 -6.04 17.17
CA PRO A 636 -12.22 -4.83 17.99
C PRO A 636 -10.96 -4.70 18.83
N LEU A 637 -10.31 -5.81 19.19
CA LEU A 637 -9.05 -5.81 19.94
C LEU A 637 -8.23 -7.06 19.57
N ALA A 638 -6.95 -6.88 19.22
CA ALA A 638 -6.00 -7.96 19.08
C ALA A 638 -4.69 -7.65 19.80
N LEU A 639 -4.09 -8.66 20.43
CA LEU A 639 -2.76 -8.66 21.02
C LEU A 639 -1.91 -9.71 20.30
N SER A 640 -0.90 -9.25 19.58
CA SER A 640 -0.13 -10.07 18.64
C SER A 640 1.36 -9.86 18.80
N ILE A 641 2.14 -10.90 18.50
CA ILE A 641 3.57 -10.75 18.23
C ILE A 641 3.75 -10.46 16.75
N VAL A 642 4.67 -9.55 16.44
CA VAL A 642 5.18 -9.30 15.09
C VAL A 642 6.71 -9.26 15.11
N ASP A 643 7.31 -9.69 14.00
CA ASP A 643 8.71 -9.38 13.71
C ASP A 643 8.92 -7.86 13.61
N SER A 644 10.17 -7.38 13.72
CA SER A 644 10.49 -5.96 13.58
C SER A 644 11.45 -5.69 12.42
N ASN A 645 11.49 -4.44 11.97
CA ASN A 645 12.44 -4.03 10.94
C ASN A 645 13.90 -4.12 11.41
N SER A 646 14.16 -4.08 12.73
CA SER A 646 15.49 -4.33 13.31
C SER A 646 15.89 -5.82 13.19
N SER A 647 17.18 -6.13 13.28
CA SER A 647 17.69 -7.50 13.11
C SER A 647 17.42 -8.44 14.29
N ASP A 648 17.21 -7.91 15.50
CA ASP A 648 17.30 -8.67 16.76
C ASP A 648 16.22 -8.28 17.79
N SER A 649 15.04 -7.82 17.34
CA SER A 649 13.88 -7.60 18.22
C SER A 649 12.58 -8.05 17.57
N GLN A 650 11.68 -8.61 18.37
CA GLN A 650 10.26 -8.70 18.03
C GLN A 650 9.50 -7.55 18.72
N LYS A 651 8.29 -7.22 18.24
CA LYS A 651 7.36 -6.32 18.94
C LYS A 651 6.13 -7.09 19.40
N ILE A 652 5.62 -6.75 20.58
CA ILE A 652 4.24 -7.06 20.95
C ILE A 652 3.43 -5.82 20.66
N ILE A 653 2.39 -5.97 19.84
CA ILE A 653 1.49 -4.88 19.43
C ILE A 653 0.07 -5.15 19.94
N VAL A 654 -0.64 -4.07 20.27
CA VAL A 654 -2.08 -4.08 20.48
C VAL A 654 -2.73 -3.31 19.35
N THR A 655 -3.69 -3.91 18.65
CA THR A 655 -4.49 -3.23 17.62
C THR A 655 -5.96 -3.13 18.03
N ILE A 656 -6.61 -2.04 17.60
CA ILE A 656 -8.06 -1.89 17.59
C ILE A 656 -8.45 -1.80 16.12
N GLY A 657 -9.13 -2.83 15.61
CA GLY A 657 -9.18 -3.09 14.17
C GLY A 657 -7.77 -3.26 13.60
N ASN A 658 -7.47 -2.54 12.52
CA ASN A 658 -6.15 -2.49 11.87
C ASN A 658 -5.21 -1.39 12.40
N ILE A 659 -5.63 -0.58 13.38
CA ILE A 659 -4.77 0.49 13.93
C ILE A 659 -4.00 -0.02 15.16
N THR A 660 -2.66 0.04 15.14
CA THR A 660 -1.85 -0.19 16.35
C THR A 660 -2.03 0.97 17.33
N VAL A 661 -2.43 0.66 18.57
CA VAL A 661 -2.71 1.65 19.62
C VAL A 661 -1.70 1.65 20.76
N ALA A 662 -0.95 0.55 20.95
CA ALA A 662 0.16 0.43 21.90
C ALA A 662 1.16 -0.62 21.40
N HIS A 663 2.44 -0.48 21.74
CA HIS A 663 3.48 -1.45 21.36
C HIS A 663 4.70 -1.44 22.29
N LEU A 664 5.31 -2.62 22.48
CA LEU A 664 6.58 -2.77 23.18
C LEU A 664 7.55 -3.65 22.39
N GLU A 665 8.78 -3.18 22.19
CA GLU A 665 9.87 -3.98 21.63
C GLU A 665 10.50 -4.88 22.69
N SER A 666 10.87 -6.10 22.29
CA SER A 666 11.57 -7.04 23.16
C SER A 666 12.59 -7.86 22.39
N LYS A 667 13.85 -7.81 22.86
CA LYS A 667 14.98 -8.62 22.36
C LYS A 667 15.02 -10.03 22.98
N LYS A 668 13.88 -10.56 23.45
CA LYS A 668 13.82 -11.77 24.30
C LYS A 668 12.66 -12.72 24.01
N LEU A 669 11.74 -12.42 23.08
CA LEU A 669 10.55 -13.26 22.87
C LEU A 669 10.94 -14.62 22.30
N CYS A 670 11.69 -14.62 21.19
CA CYS A 670 12.30 -15.83 20.60
C CYS A 670 13.50 -16.32 21.42
N THR A 671 13.27 -16.74 22.66
CA THR A 671 14.28 -17.37 23.53
C THR A 671 13.70 -18.54 24.32
N PRO A 672 14.55 -19.38 24.96
CA PRO A 672 14.08 -20.42 25.88
C PRO A 672 13.33 -19.93 27.12
N ARG A 673 13.34 -18.62 27.40
CA ARG A 673 12.71 -18.05 28.60
C ARG A 673 11.22 -17.83 28.37
N ARG A 674 10.45 -17.91 29.45
CA ARG A 674 9.07 -17.44 29.48
C ARG A 674 9.07 -15.92 29.71
N VAL A 675 8.19 -15.22 29.00
CA VAL A 675 7.97 -13.77 29.11
C VAL A 675 6.59 -13.56 29.72
N LEU A 676 6.48 -12.59 30.65
CA LEU A 676 5.20 -12.17 31.20
C LEU A 676 4.64 -11.01 30.38
N VAL A 677 3.42 -11.14 29.89
CA VAL A 677 2.72 -10.07 29.16
C VAL A 677 1.41 -9.77 29.88
N GLY A 678 1.15 -8.50 30.17
CA GLY A 678 -0.11 -8.03 30.76
C GLY A 678 -0.74 -6.96 29.88
N LEU A 679 -2.05 -7.05 29.69
CA LEU A 679 -2.85 -6.07 28.95
C LEU A 679 -4.04 -5.66 29.82
N LEU A 680 -4.09 -4.38 30.18
CA LEU A 680 -5.18 -3.75 30.90
C LEU A 680 -5.86 -2.75 29.99
N VAL A 681 -7.15 -2.93 29.70
CA VAL A 681 -7.94 -2.02 28.86
C VAL A 681 -9.22 -1.62 29.57
N THR A 682 -9.47 -0.31 29.59
CA THR A 682 -10.72 0.30 30.08
C THR A 682 -11.29 1.21 28.98
N ARG A 683 -12.35 1.96 29.27
CA ARG A 683 -12.95 2.92 28.33
C ARG A 683 -12.04 4.13 28.03
N GLN A 684 -11.12 4.46 28.94
CA GLN A 684 -10.33 5.70 28.90
C GLN A 684 -8.82 5.50 28.70
N GLN A 685 -8.30 4.31 29.04
CA GLN A 685 -6.86 4.01 29.02
C GLN A 685 -6.59 2.57 28.59
N LEU A 686 -5.42 2.37 28.00
CA LEU A 686 -4.86 1.07 27.64
C LEU A 686 -3.42 1.00 28.14
N GLU A 687 -3.10 -0.03 28.93
CA GLU A 687 -1.75 -0.31 29.43
C GLU A 687 -1.30 -1.69 28.94
N LEU A 688 -0.23 -1.71 28.15
CA LEU A 688 0.47 -2.91 27.72
C LEU A 688 1.73 -3.05 28.58
N SER A 689 2.03 -4.27 29.04
CA SER A 689 3.20 -4.57 29.86
C SER A 689 3.93 -5.82 29.38
N VAL A 690 5.26 -5.77 29.36
CA VAL A 690 6.14 -6.88 28.95
C VAL A 690 7.32 -6.96 29.92
N ASP A 691 7.36 -8.06 30.69
CA ASP A 691 8.20 -8.30 31.88
C ASP A 691 8.17 -7.17 32.93
N SER A 692 8.94 -6.10 32.70
CA SER A 692 9.12 -4.96 33.58
C SER A 692 8.95 -3.60 32.89
N HIS A 693 8.55 -3.59 31.62
CA HIS A 693 8.32 -2.39 30.82
C HIS A 693 6.81 -2.22 30.58
N THR A 694 6.34 -0.98 30.56
CA THR A 694 4.93 -0.62 30.36
C THR A 694 4.81 0.47 29.30
N ASP A 695 3.93 0.28 28.33
CA ASP A 695 3.44 1.29 27.40
C ASP A 695 2.00 1.67 27.77
N ARG A 696 1.64 2.95 27.63
CA ARG A 696 0.35 3.50 28.06
C ARG A 696 -0.21 4.43 27.01
N SER A 697 -1.42 4.13 26.55
CA SER A 697 -2.06 4.80 25.42
C SER A 697 -3.52 5.18 25.75
N ASN A 698 -3.85 6.45 25.52
CA ASN A 698 -5.19 6.99 25.66
C ASN A 698 -5.74 7.34 24.27
N SER A 699 -5.73 6.35 23.36
CA SER A 699 -6.12 6.53 21.95
C SER A 699 -7.63 6.75 21.80
N GLU A 700 -8.03 7.65 20.89
CA GLU A 700 -9.43 7.90 20.52
C GLU A 700 -10.14 6.62 20.04
N GLN A 701 -9.38 5.65 19.52
CA GLN A 701 -9.86 4.34 19.06
C GLN A 701 -10.49 3.49 20.18
N LEU A 702 -10.24 3.82 21.45
CA LEU A 702 -10.95 3.22 22.60
C LEU A 702 -12.46 3.45 22.55
N SER A 703 -12.93 4.50 21.86
CA SER A 703 -14.36 4.73 21.59
C SER A 703 -14.97 3.64 20.70
N ILE A 704 -14.24 3.19 19.67
CA ILE A 704 -14.65 2.13 18.75
C ILE A 704 -14.69 0.79 19.49
N LEU A 705 -13.66 0.49 20.30
CA LEU A 705 -13.66 -0.69 21.16
C LEU A 705 -14.81 -0.65 22.17
N HIS A 706 -15.07 0.50 22.81
CA HIS A 706 -16.19 0.64 23.74
C HIS A 706 -17.54 0.37 23.06
N GLN A 707 -17.76 0.85 21.83
CA GLN A 707 -18.98 0.54 21.06
C GLN A 707 -19.09 -0.96 20.75
N ALA A 708 -17.99 -1.62 20.37
CA ALA A 708 -17.99 -3.06 20.12
C ALA A 708 -18.22 -3.90 21.39
N MET A 709 -17.73 -3.44 22.55
CA MET A 709 -17.95 -4.07 23.86
C MET A 709 -19.40 -3.92 24.37
N MET A 710 -20.22 -3.07 23.76
CA MET A 710 -21.68 -3.06 23.98
C MET A 710 -22.42 -4.14 23.17
N ALA A 711 -21.75 -4.78 22.21
CA ALA A 711 -22.27 -5.91 21.44
C ALA A 711 -21.76 -7.25 22.01
N ASN A 712 -22.16 -8.37 21.41
CA ASN A 712 -21.61 -9.67 21.80
C ASN A 712 -20.16 -9.80 21.27
N VAL A 713 -19.19 -9.81 22.17
CA VAL A 713 -17.77 -10.09 21.88
C VAL A 713 -17.42 -11.54 22.21
N VAL A 714 -16.72 -12.20 21.29
CA VAL A 714 -16.19 -13.57 21.47
C VAL A 714 -14.67 -13.50 21.62
N THR A 715 -14.12 -14.21 22.61
CA THR A 715 -12.68 -14.24 22.88
C THR A 715 -12.02 -15.40 22.16
N TYR A 716 -10.93 -15.12 21.45
CA TYR A 716 -10.10 -16.10 20.75
C TYR A 716 -8.68 -16.10 21.30
N LEU A 717 -8.10 -17.29 21.45
CA LEU A 717 -6.70 -17.50 21.83
C LEU A 717 -5.94 -18.23 20.72
N GLY A 718 -4.74 -17.74 20.43
CA GLY A 718 -3.78 -18.35 19.50
C GLY A 718 -4.09 -18.17 18.00
N GLY A 719 -5.10 -17.38 17.64
CA GLY A 719 -5.48 -17.14 16.25
C GLY A 719 -6.80 -16.37 16.12
N LEU A 720 -7.30 -16.29 14.88
CA LEU A 720 -8.55 -15.61 14.53
C LEU A 720 -9.44 -16.50 13.63
N PRO A 721 -10.77 -16.38 13.76
CA PRO A 721 -11.72 -17.04 12.86
C PRO A 721 -11.68 -16.39 11.47
N ASP A 722 -12.57 -16.80 10.56
CA ASP A 722 -12.65 -16.26 9.20
C ASP A 722 -13.24 -14.84 9.17
N VAL A 723 -12.36 -13.89 9.50
CA VAL A 723 -12.47 -12.45 9.31
C VAL A 723 -11.73 -12.01 8.03
N PRO A 724 -12.07 -10.86 7.43
CA PRO A 724 -11.30 -10.28 6.33
C PRO A 724 -9.83 -10.02 6.71
N LEU A 725 -8.89 -10.19 5.75
CA LEU A 725 -7.46 -9.99 6.02
C LEU A 725 -7.12 -8.56 6.47
N GLY A 726 -7.88 -7.55 6.04
CA GLY A 726 -7.74 -6.15 6.48
C GLY A 726 -8.38 -5.81 7.84
N ALA A 727 -9.02 -6.77 8.53
CA ALA A 727 -9.70 -6.51 9.81
C ALA A 727 -8.73 -6.27 10.99
N THR A 728 -7.47 -6.69 10.85
CA THR A 728 -6.35 -6.43 11.77
C THR A 728 -5.02 -6.63 11.03
N LEU A 729 -3.91 -6.14 11.60
CA LEU A 729 -2.58 -6.24 10.99
C LEU A 729 -1.98 -7.67 11.03
N VAL A 730 -2.49 -8.56 11.88
CA VAL A 730 -1.94 -9.91 12.07
C VAL A 730 -3.06 -10.95 12.03
N THR A 731 -3.01 -11.86 11.08
CA THR A 731 -3.96 -12.98 10.93
C THR A 731 -3.31 -14.35 11.18
N ALA A 732 -2.02 -14.38 11.51
CA ALA A 732 -1.27 -15.62 11.73
C ALA A 732 -1.61 -16.31 13.06
N PHE A 733 -1.69 -17.64 13.02
CA PHE A 733 -1.83 -18.47 14.22
C PHE A 733 -0.55 -18.39 15.06
N TYR A 734 -0.69 -18.29 16.38
CA TYR A 734 0.42 -18.31 17.32
C TYR A 734 1.03 -19.72 17.42
N ASN A 735 2.37 -19.78 17.43
CA ASN A 735 3.12 -21.01 17.68
C ASN A 735 4.00 -20.85 18.93
N GLY A 736 3.81 -21.71 19.93
CA GLY A 736 4.57 -21.71 21.18
C GLY A 736 3.76 -22.15 22.40
N CYS A 737 4.38 -22.09 23.59
CA CYS A 737 3.62 -22.24 24.84
C CYS A 737 2.90 -20.93 25.16
N MET A 738 1.69 -20.99 25.72
CA MET A 738 1.00 -19.82 26.27
C MET A 738 0.03 -20.25 27.38
N GLU A 739 0.11 -19.63 28.55
CA GLU A 739 -0.84 -19.81 29.64
C GLU A 739 -1.53 -18.46 29.92
N VAL A 740 -2.86 -18.40 29.85
CA VAL A 740 -3.64 -17.13 29.89
C VAL A 740 -4.55 -17.05 31.11
N LYS A 741 -4.56 -15.89 31.76
CA LYS A 741 -5.53 -15.49 32.79
C LYS A 741 -6.31 -14.28 32.30
N VAL A 742 -7.61 -14.28 32.55
CA VAL A 742 -8.50 -13.14 32.28
C VAL A 742 -9.26 -12.81 33.56
N ASN A 743 -9.22 -11.53 33.96
CA ASN A 743 -9.81 -11.00 35.18
C ASN A 743 -9.43 -11.86 36.42
N ASN A 744 -8.12 -12.12 36.55
CA ASN A 744 -7.46 -12.99 37.53
C ASN A 744 -7.82 -14.50 37.51
N ARG A 745 -8.81 -14.93 36.71
CA ARG A 745 -9.13 -16.36 36.53
C ARG A 745 -8.22 -16.98 35.46
N GLN A 746 -7.57 -18.10 35.79
CA GLN A 746 -6.88 -18.95 34.81
C GLN A 746 -7.89 -19.50 33.80
N LEU A 747 -7.61 -19.34 32.51
CA LEU A 747 -8.37 -20.03 31.47
C LEU A 747 -7.87 -21.47 31.34
N ASP A 748 -8.82 -22.39 31.30
CA ASP A 748 -8.64 -23.81 31.00
C ASP A 748 -9.12 -24.04 29.57
N LEU A 749 -8.28 -24.64 28.73
CA LEU A 749 -8.60 -24.89 27.34
C LEU A 749 -9.58 -26.04 27.13
N ASP A 750 -9.78 -26.89 28.13
CA ASP A 750 -10.81 -27.93 28.11
C ASP A 750 -12.17 -27.44 28.64
N GLU A 751 -12.25 -26.21 29.15
CA GLU A 751 -13.51 -25.46 29.34
C GLU A 751 -13.85 -24.53 28.14
N ALA A 752 -13.07 -24.57 27.04
CA ALA A 752 -13.37 -23.79 25.85
C ALA A 752 -14.64 -24.29 25.12
N ILE A 753 -15.28 -23.39 24.37
CA ILE A 753 -16.45 -23.70 23.54
C ILE A 753 -16.02 -24.46 22.29
N SER A 754 -14.93 -24.02 21.66
CA SER A 754 -14.21 -24.76 20.62
C SER A 754 -12.69 -24.64 20.81
N LYS A 755 -11.95 -25.66 20.40
CA LYS A 755 -10.49 -25.74 20.42
C LYS A 755 -10.04 -26.58 19.23
N HIS A 756 -9.02 -26.15 18.50
CA HIS A 756 -8.43 -26.98 17.44
C HIS A 756 -7.77 -28.23 18.05
N ASN A 757 -7.95 -29.41 17.43
CA ASN A 757 -7.53 -30.68 18.05
C ASN A 757 -6.01 -30.78 18.28
N ASP A 758 -5.20 -30.05 17.51
CA ASP A 758 -3.73 -30.04 17.69
C ASP A 758 -3.28 -29.22 18.92
N ILE A 759 -4.15 -28.36 19.48
CA ILE A 759 -3.84 -27.55 20.66
C ILE A 759 -3.89 -28.42 21.91
N ARG A 760 -2.79 -28.43 22.65
CA ARG A 760 -2.64 -29.15 23.92
C ARG A 760 -2.99 -28.23 25.08
N SER A 761 -3.83 -28.69 25.99
CA SER A 761 -4.37 -27.87 27.08
C SER A 761 -3.35 -27.59 28.17
N HIS A 762 -2.59 -28.61 28.54
CA HIS A 762 -1.82 -28.66 29.78
C HIS A 762 -0.37 -29.16 29.57
N SER A 763 -0.07 -29.76 28.41
CA SER A 763 1.27 -30.21 28.00
C SER A 763 1.89 -29.37 26.87
N CYS A 764 3.08 -28.79 27.09
CA CYS A 764 3.85 -28.08 26.07
C CYS A 764 5.18 -28.79 25.77
N PRO A 765 5.58 -28.96 24.49
CA PRO A 765 6.88 -29.53 24.13
C PRO A 765 8.04 -28.78 24.77
N LEU A 766 9.09 -29.54 25.13
CA LEU A 766 10.37 -28.96 25.50
C LEU A 766 11.09 -28.39 24.26
N ILE A 767 12.19 -27.68 24.49
CA ILE A 767 13.04 -27.10 23.45
C ILE A 767 14.09 -28.15 23.06
N MET A 768 14.53 -28.18 21.81
CA MET A 768 15.69 -28.98 21.41
C MET A 768 16.96 -28.37 22.01
N GLN A 769 17.76 -29.19 22.69
CA GLN A 769 19.05 -28.80 23.27
C GLN A 769 20.17 -28.87 22.24
#